data_AF-A0A7X9RTT8-F1
#
_entry.id   AF-A0A7X9RTT8-F1
#
_cell.length_a   1.000
_cell.length_b   1.000
_cell.length_c   1.000
_cell.angle_alpha   90.00
_cell.angle_beta   90.00
_cell.angle_gamma   90.00
#
_symmetry.space_group_name_H-M   'P 1'
#
loop_
_entity.id
_entity.type
_entity.pdbx_description
1 polymer ?
#
loop_
_entity_poly.entity_id
_entity_poly.type
_entity_poly.pdbx_seq_one_letter_code
_entity_poly.pdbx_strand_id
1 'polypeptide(L)'
;MSKQPILDPRYKNKRETTFFFLASLLTAIAFSFFGWELYHSYRDSERENRIIWKVSSLQKQIIYYDEVLTTSTQMAALTGDRKWEDKYRVYEEKLDDAIKEALVLEESKEIRNLLNQTSSANEKLIEIENRVFQLIAQGQKEGAFLLLNSSEYNDQKSVYISSMQKFSTLLDQQIKNIFNQKEKRIKIDLTGVILSIIGAIIGWILVFRMNRRLHKNLYTNNVDLQENLEKLEVLNKNLDEIVETRTQELGIFRRFAESSSNGLGMADMRDQSIVYVNDSLKVLLGEDEVDAVYEKKIQSYYTEESKQKIQEEVLPVVMETGAWSGELKMKTAKNQYVSTFENYFLVKNEAGEPVYLADVIIDISDRRAAEDELKAAKTIAEEAASAKSMFLANMSHEIRTPMNAIMGLTNLVLDTDLNDKQQDYLKKIQLSSQSLLGIVNDVLDFSKIEAGKVDIESIHFNLNNEVLENISTVISLKAADKGIALNFEISPDLPQVLRGDPLRLGQIILNLLNNAVKFTSKGSVTLRAFIQDTSAEGATLRVEVTDTGIGLTEEQRKGLFESFNQADTSTTRKYGGTGLGLSISKKLSELMGGEIGVESTYGIGSTFWFTVQCERVDPSSITNENSYHLKSLIGSKVLVVDDNQNSCLVLKGYLEGFGCNVMIKNSGEEALELIEGSNTTFDFILMDWRMPGIDGVETTKRIRQLSKIHATTDILMVTAHDKVELGKQLDEHQVSGIIVKPVEEQQLLDTLLSRFGFAASSEFKNKNGFPKQVVGAKVLLVEDNEINQLIASEVLAKQGVFIDTVDNGQKGIEAVIKAYEEGDPYEGVLMDIQMPVMDGYQATIELRKDQRFTDLPIIAMTANAMSQDKDRAREAGMNDHIAKPIENEQLFAIMGRWIKAENPELHNKSPKEEQQPTSQESEIVIEGIDTVSAIKRCGGNKELFISVLQKFAEKQKDAKSRLLKIEEEQNFTLLQEEAHAIKGVAANLGISNVYSQAEFVEHALKYNKGYEKALLDDLIAEVEKSLGIINHYFKGFEQKETSNDVVDIIENLSPLVDELNEFLEAGDPEASEIIKKIIPSVKDEKTVDKLKEIEQKVSQYEFEEGASILKSLEL
;
A
#
# COMPACT_ATOMS: atom_id res chain seq x y z
N MET A 1 32.06 60.83 91.17
CA MET A 1 31.93 61.92 90.17
C MET A 1 32.92 61.61 89.06
N SER A 2 32.66 61.64 87.76
CA SER A 2 31.49 61.99 86.94
C SER A 2 31.65 61.32 85.57
N LYS A 3 30.59 60.65 85.12
CA LYS A 3 30.21 60.18 83.77
C LYS A 3 31.15 60.50 82.59
N GLN A 4 31.57 59.44 81.89
CA GLN A 4 31.81 59.43 80.44
C GLN A 4 30.82 58.46 79.76
N PRO A 5 30.42 58.73 78.50
CA PRO A 5 29.18 58.24 77.94
C PRO A 5 29.30 56.88 77.23
N ILE A 6 28.23 56.11 77.35
CA ILE A 6 27.98 54.85 76.65
C ILE A 6 27.63 55.19 75.19
N LEU A 7 28.47 54.78 74.25
CA LEU A 7 28.10 54.66 72.84
C LEU A 7 27.44 53.29 72.64
N ASP A 8 26.12 53.32 72.46
CA ASP A 8 25.24 52.16 72.29
C ASP A 8 25.56 51.39 70.98
N PRO A 9 25.94 50.10 71.02
CA PRO A 9 26.21 49.30 69.83
C PRO A 9 24.96 49.00 68.99
N ARG A 10 23.75 49.27 69.51
CA ARG A 10 22.48 48.88 68.88
C ARG A 10 22.13 49.67 67.61
N TYR A 11 22.89 50.70 67.26
CA TYR A 11 22.60 51.51 66.07
C TYR A 11 23.27 51.04 64.78
N LYS A 12 24.25 50.13 64.82
CA LYS A 12 24.94 49.65 63.60
C LYS A 12 24.27 48.47 62.90
N ASN A 13 23.50 47.65 63.63
CA ASN A 13 22.98 46.37 63.10
C ASN A 13 21.59 46.46 62.44
N LYS A 14 20.86 47.57 62.66
CA LYS A 14 19.49 47.74 62.14
C LYS A 14 19.44 48.02 60.64
N ARG A 15 20.43 48.71 60.07
CA ARG A 15 20.45 49.03 58.63
C ARG A 15 20.76 47.81 57.77
N GLU A 16 21.64 46.92 58.21
CA GLU A 16 22.01 45.71 57.46
C GLU A 16 20.88 44.67 57.46
N THR A 17 20.25 44.42 58.61
CA THR A 17 19.08 43.53 58.72
C THR A 17 17.87 44.05 57.95
N THR A 18 17.59 45.35 58.00
CA THR A 18 16.47 45.94 57.24
C THR A 18 16.71 45.82 55.72
N PHE A 19 17.96 45.90 55.27
CA PHE A 19 18.31 45.82 53.85
C PHE A 19 18.25 44.39 53.30
N PHE A 20 18.75 43.41 54.06
CA PHE A 20 18.59 41.99 53.73
C PHE A 20 17.11 41.59 53.69
N PHE A 21 16.32 42.05 54.66
CA PHE A 21 14.89 41.79 54.69
C PHE A 21 14.17 42.39 53.47
N LEU A 22 14.53 43.62 53.05
CA LEU A 22 13.96 44.24 51.85
C LEU A 22 14.30 43.46 50.57
N ALA A 23 15.53 42.97 50.46
CA ALA A 23 15.98 42.19 49.31
C ALA A 23 15.26 40.83 49.24
N SER A 24 15.16 40.11 50.36
CA SER A 24 14.41 38.86 50.44
C SER A 24 12.92 39.04 50.15
N LEU A 25 12.32 40.14 50.64
CA LEU A 25 10.91 40.48 50.38
C LEU A 25 10.65 40.78 48.90
N LEU A 26 11.53 41.54 48.24
CA LEU A 26 11.42 41.81 46.79
C LEU A 26 11.57 40.53 45.97
N THR A 27 12.45 39.63 46.39
CA THR A 27 12.65 38.34 45.72
C THR A 27 11.40 37.45 45.88
N ALA A 28 10.83 37.40 47.08
CA ALA A 28 9.59 36.65 47.34
C ALA A 28 8.40 37.21 46.55
N ILE A 29 8.24 38.54 46.47
CA ILE A 29 7.19 39.17 45.67
C ILE A 29 7.35 38.83 44.18
N ALA A 30 8.58 38.83 43.65
CA ALA A 30 8.85 38.43 42.27
C ALA A 30 8.49 36.96 41.99
N PHE A 31 8.86 36.04 42.90
CA PHE A 31 8.48 34.62 42.77
C PHE A 31 6.98 34.38 42.90
N SER A 32 6.27 35.09 43.79
CA SER A 32 4.81 34.99 43.89
C SER A 32 4.10 35.53 42.65
N PHE A 33 4.59 36.64 42.08
CA PHE A 33 4.06 37.18 40.82
C PHE A 33 4.28 36.20 39.65
N PHE A 34 5.48 35.59 39.58
CA PHE A 34 5.83 34.56 38.59
C PHE A 34 4.95 33.31 38.70
N GLY A 35 4.73 32.80 39.92
CA GLY A 35 3.83 31.65 40.13
C GLY A 35 2.38 31.95 39.77
N TRP A 36 1.93 33.19 39.97
CA TRP A 36 0.58 33.64 39.61
C TRP A 36 0.38 33.77 38.10
N GLU A 37 1.35 34.33 37.36
CA GLU A 37 1.27 34.40 35.89
C GLU A 37 1.33 33.03 35.22
N LEU A 38 2.23 32.15 35.67
CA LEU A 38 2.35 30.78 35.14
C LEU A 38 1.05 29.98 35.34
N TYR A 39 0.44 30.09 36.52
CA TYR A 39 -0.81 29.42 36.82
C TYR A 39 -1.96 29.91 35.92
N HIS A 40 -2.06 31.22 35.68
CA HIS A 40 -3.08 31.77 34.77
C HIS A 40 -2.82 31.42 33.31
N SER A 41 -1.57 31.49 32.84
CA SER A 41 -1.18 31.12 31.47
C SER A 41 -1.47 29.64 31.18
N TYR A 42 -1.21 28.75 32.14
CA TYR A 42 -1.53 27.32 32.03
C TYR A 42 -3.05 27.06 31.98
N ARG A 43 -3.82 27.67 32.89
CA ARG A 43 -5.28 27.47 32.99
C ARG A 43 -6.02 27.98 31.75
N ASP A 44 -5.63 29.12 31.20
CA ASP A 44 -6.25 29.69 30.00
C ASP A 44 -5.92 28.84 28.75
N SER A 45 -4.70 28.31 28.65
CA SER A 45 -4.24 27.43 27.55
C SER A 45 -5.06 26.13 27.43
N GLU A 46 -5.42 25.49 28.56
CA GLU A 46 -6.26 24.29 28.55
C GLU A 46 -7.70 24.56 28.07
N ARG A 47 -8.24 25.73 28.37
CA ARG A 47 -9.60 26.12 27.96
C ARG A 47 -9.64 26.39 26.46
N GLU A 48 -8.65 27.13 25.94
CA GLU A 48 -8.52 27.44 24.51
C GLU A 48 -8.29 26.17 23.67
N ASN A 49 -7.46 25.23 24.14
CA ASN A 49 -7.21 23.96 23.43
C ASN A 49 -8.49 23.10 23.30
N ARG A 50 -9.32 23.05 24.34
CA ARG A 50 -10.61 22.32 24.30
C ARG A 50 -11.59 22.92 23.29
N ILE A 51 -11.65 24.25 23.21
CA ILE A 51 -12.52 24.96 22.25
C ILE A 51 -12.05 24.69 20.82
N ILE A 52 -10.74 24.82 20.54
CA ILE A 52 -10.17 24.55 19.20
C ILE A 52 -10.46 23.12 18.74
N TRP A 53 -10.25 22.13 19.61
CA TRP A 53 -10.50 20.73 19.27
C TRP A 53 -11.98 20.47 18.97
N LYS A 54 -12.88 21.01 19.80
CA LYS A 54 -14.32 20.83 19.64
C LYS A 54 -14.86 21.52 18.38
N VAL A 55 -14.40 22.73 18.08
CA VAL A 55 -14.75 23.48 16.86
C VAL A 55 -14.26 22.77 15.60
N SER A 56 -13.01 22.28 15.59
CA SER A 56 -12.46 21.53 14.46
C SER A 56 -13.19 20.18 14.24
N SER A 57 -13.61 19.53 15.32
CA SER A 57 -14.42 18.31 15.25
C SER A 57 -15.79 18.57 14.63
N LEU A 58 -16.48 19.64 15.04
CA LEU A 58 -17.81 19.99 14.52
C LEU A 58 -17.76 20.36 13.04
N GLN A 59 -16.74 21.11 12.61
CA GLN A 59 -16.52 21.44 11.19
C GLN A 59 -16.44 20.19 10.31
N LYS A 60 -15.69 19.17 10.75
CA LYS A 60 -15.58 17.89 10.02
C LYS A 60 -16.89 17.10 9.99
N GLN A 61 -17.63 17.10 11.09
CA GLN A 61 -18.92 16.42 11.18
C GLN A 61 -19.97 17.04 10.25
N ILE A 62 -20.05 18.38 10.21
CA ILE A 62 -21.00 19.10 9.34
C ILE A 62 -20.74 18.80 7.86
N ILE A 63 -19.47 18.82 7.42
CA ILE A 63 -19.08 18.49 6.04
C ILE A 63 -19.46 17.04 5.69
N TYR A 64 -19.12 16.11 6.57
CA TYR A 64 -19.41 14.69 6.36
C TYR A 64 -20.92 14.41 6.28
N TYR A 65 -21.71 15.01 7.16
CA TYR A 65 -23.17 14.81 7.15
C TYR A 65 -23.83 15.40 5.90
N ASP A 66 -23.42 16.59 5.43
CA ASP A 66 -23.93 17.16 4.16
C ASP A 66 -23.63 16.27 2.94
N GLU A 67 -22.44 15.67 2.89
CA GLU A 67 -22.06 14.76 1.80
C GLU A 67 -22.94 13.50 1.81
N VAL A 68 -23.23 12.97 3.00
CA VAL A 68 -24.14 11.83 3.16
C VAL A 68 -25.57 12.18 2.73
N LEU A 69 -26.08 13.37 3.07
CA LEU A 69 -27.40 13.83 2.64
C LEU A 69 -27.49 13.97 1.12
N THR A 70 -26.52 14.68 0.53
CA THR A 70 -26.45 14.90 -0.92
C THR A 70 -26.42 13.58 -1.69
N THR A 71 -25.58 12.65 -1.25
CA THR A 71 -25.45 11.32 -1.86
C THR A 71 -26.73 10.51 -1.69
N SER A 72 -27.36 10.58 -0.51
CA SER A 72 -28.60 9.83 -0.24
C SER A 72 -29.74 10.32 -1.11
N THR A 73 -29.90 11.64 -1.29
CA THR A 73 -30.95 12.18 -2.16
C THR A 73 -30.73 11.84 -3.64
N GLN A 74 -29.48 11.91 -4.12
CA GLN A 74 -29.13 11.53 -5.49
C GLN A 74 -29.35 10.03 -5.75
N MET A 75 -28.90 9.18 -4.82
CA MET A 75 -29.07 7.74 -4.92
C MET A 75 -30.54 7.33 -4.80
N ALA A 76 -31.33 8.04 -3.98
CA ALA A 76 -32.78 7.85 -3.94
C ALA A 76 -33.43 8.18 -5.29
N ALA A 77 -33.04 9.28 -5.94
CA ALA A 77 -33.57 9.66 -7.25
C ALA A 77 -33.17 8.68 -8.37
N LEU A 78 -31.93 8.17 -8.34
CA LEU A 78 -31.42 7.20 -9.31
C LEU A 78 -32.02 5.82 -9.14
N THR A 79 -32.04 5.31 -7.90
CA THR A 79 -32.43 3.92 -7.61
C THR A 79 -33.92 3.79 -7.34
N GLY A 80 -34.56 4.80 -6.76
CA GLY A 80 -35.92 4.75 -6.22
C GLY A 80 -36.06 3.92 -4.94
N ASP A 81 -34.94 3.53 -4.32
CA ASP A 81 -34.92 2.70 -3.13
C ASP A 81 -35.11 3.55 -1.86
N ARG A 82 -36.09 3.16 -1.03
CA ARG A 82 -36.44 3.87 0.21
C ARG A 82 -35.34 3.85 1.27
N LYS A 83 -34.38 2.91 1.22
CA LYS A 83 -33.27 2.87 2.18
C LYS A 83 -32.47 4.19 2.21
N TRP A 84 -32.43 4.89 1.08
CA TRP A 84 -31.73 6.16 0.97
C TRP A 84 -32.50 7.31 1.64
N GLU A 85 -33.83 7.26 1.66
CA GLU A 85 -34.66 8.19 2.43
C GLU A 85 -34.46 7.95 3.94
N ASP A 86 -34.42 6.69 4.38
CA ASP A 86 -34.17 6.36 5.79
C ASP A 86 -32.78 6.83 6.24
N LYS A 87 -31.76 6.62 5.40
CA LYS A 87 -30.40 7.13 5.64
C LYS A 87 -30.36 8.65 5.66
N TYR A 88 -31.07 9.32 4.75
CA TYR A 88 -31.17 10.77 4.72
C TYR A 88 -31.75 11.33 6.04
N ARG A 89 -32.86 10.77 6.54
CA ARG A 89 -33.51 11.23 7.78
C ARG A 89 -32.62 11.13 9.02
N VAL A 90 -31.83 10.06 9.14
CA VAL A 90 -30.92 9.88 10.29
C VAL A 90 -29.79 10.90 10.30
N TYR A 91 -29.26 11.25 9.13
CA TYR A 91 -28.12 12.17 9.03
C TYR A 91 -28.53 13.64 9.00
N GLU A 92 -29.80 13.93 8.67
CA GLU A 92 -30.36 15.27 8.70
C GLU A 92 -30.48 15.77 10.15
N GLU A 93 -31.00 14.93 11.06
CA GLU A 93 -31.05 15.23 12.49
C GLU A 93 -29.65 15.47 13.08
N LYS A 94 -28.66 14.65 12.69
CA LYS A 94 -27.27 14.81 13.13
C LYS A 94 -26.60 16.08 12.60
N LEU A 95 -26.93 16.48 11.38
CA LEU A 95 -26.44 17.73 10.80
C LEU A 95 -27.02 18.94 11.53
N ASP A 96 -28.32 18.92 11.81
CA ASP A 96 -29.00 19.98 12.56
C ASP A 96 -28.45 20.11 13.99
N ASP A 97 -28.21 19.01 14.68
CA ASP A 97 -27.58 19.00 16.00
C ASP A 97 -26.14 19.55 15.98
N ALA A 98 -25.33 19.16 14.99
CA ALA A 98 -23.97 19.66 14.85
C ALA A 98 -23.94 21.18 14.56
N ILE A 99 -24.89 21.68 13.76
CA ILE A 99 -25.04 23.11 13.47
C ILE A 99 -25.49 23.88 14.72
N LYS A 100 -26.45 23.34 15.50
CA LYS A 100 -26.88 23.94 16.77
C LYS A 100 -25.76 23.98 17.80
N GLU A 101 -24.98 22.91 17.91
CA GLU A 101 -23.84 22.85 18.82
C GLU A 101 -22.76 23.86 18.42
N ALA A 102 -22.49 24.03 17.12
CA ALA A 102 -21.60 25.07 16.61
C ALA A 102 -22.12 26.50 16.90
N LEU A 103 -23.43 26.73 16.83
CA LEU A 103 -24.06 28.01 17.17
C LEU A 103 -23.92 28.37 18.67
N VAL A 104 -23.90 27.38 19.55
CA VAL A 104 -23.75 27.55 21.01
C VAL A 104 -22.31 27.88 21.41
N LEU A 105 -21.34 27.34 20.69
CA LEU A 105 -19.91 27.52 20.99
C LEU A 105 -19.33 28.85 20.49
N GLU A 106 -20.07 29.60 19.67
CA GLU A 106 -19.54 30.77 18.96
C GLU A 106 -20.08 32.11 19.48
N GLU A 107 -19.17 32.99 19.92
CA GLU A 107 -19.48 34.34 20.40
C GLU A 107 -19.41 35.42 19.31
N SER A 108 -18.82 35.12 18.13
CA SER A 108 -18.68 36.08 17.03
C SER A 108 -20.00 36.38 16.31
N LYS A 109 -20.36 37.67 16.25
CA LYS A 109 -21.56 38.17 15.55
C LYS A 109 -21.54 37.88 14.04
N GLU A 110 -20.35 37.80 13.45
CA GLU A 110 -20.14 37.58 12.01
C GLU A 110 -20.35 36.11 11.64
N ILE A 111 -19.80 35.20 12.44
CA ILE A 111 -19.98 33.75 12.26
C ILE A 111 -21.42 33.33 12.55
N ARG A 112 -22.07 33.95 13.55
CA ARG A 112 -23.48 33.69 13.85
C ARG A 112 -24.41 34.11 12.70
N ASN A 113 -24.11 35.21 12.00
CA ASN A 113 -24.85 35.62 10.80
C ASN A 113 -24.68 34.62 9.64
N LEU A 114 -23.47 34.10 9.45
CA LEU A 114 -23.18 33.09 8.43
C LEU A 114 -23.84 31.73 8.74
N LEU A 115 -23.84 31.31 10.00
CA LEU A 115 -24.56 30.11 10.43
C LEU A 115 -26.07 30.25 10.23
N ASN A 116 -26.64 31.43 10.51
CA ASN A 116 -28.05 31.70 10.21
C ASN A 116 -28.36 31.68 8.70
N GLN A 117 -27.47 32.22 7.87
CA GLN A 117 -27.60 32.14 6.40
C GLN A 117 -27.50 30.71 5.89
N THR A 118 -26.57 29.94 6.46
CA THR A 118 -26.36 28.52 6.13
C THR A 118 -27.57 27.69 6.52
N SER A 119 -28.10 27.90 7.74
CA SER A 119 -29.32 27.26 8.24
C SER A 119 -30.52 27.58 7.35
N SER A 120 -30.71 28.85 6.95
CA SER A 120 -31.82 29.23 6.08
C SER A 120 -31.71 28.67 4.66
N ALA A 121 -30.49 28.51 4.12
CA ALA A 121 -30.28 27.84 2.84
C ALA A 121 -30.51 26.32 2.96
N ASN A 122 -30.13 25.72 4.09
CA ASN A 122 -30.36 24.31 4.39
C ASN A 122 -31.85 23.97 4.47
N GLU A 123 -32.65 24.79 5.17
CA GLU A 123 -34.10 24.60 5.27
C GLU A 123 -34.78 24.56 3.88
N LYS A 124 -34.34 25.42 2.97
CA LYS A 124 -34.86 25.46 1.58
C LYS A 124 -34.41 24.24 0.77
N LEU A 125 -33.18 23.77 0.96
CA LEU A 125 -32.70 22.54 0.34
C LEU A 125 -33.53 21.34 0.82
N ILE A 126 -33.74 21.22 2.12
CA ILE A 126 -34.56 20.17 2.73
C ILE A 126 -35.99 20.18 2.16
N GLU A 127 -36.58 21.35 1.93
CA GLU A 127 -37.91 21.44 1.29
C GLU A 127 -37.91 20.85 -0.13
N ILE A 128 -36.90 21.15 -0.93
CA ILE A 128 -36.75 20.62 -2.29
C ILE A 128 -36.47 19.11 -2.26
N GLU A 129 -35.58 18.66 -1.37
CA GLU A 129 -35.18 17.26 -1.23
C GLU A 129 -36.34 16.39 -0.71
N ASN A 130 -37.18 16.91 0.20
CA ASN A 130 -38.43 16.25 0.60
C ASN A 130 -39.41 16.11 -0.57
N ARG A 131 -39.49 17.10 -1.48
CA ARG A 131 -40.31 16.99 -2.70
C ARG A 131 -39.74 15.95 -3.66
N VAL A 132 -38.41 15.80 -3.73
CA VAL A 132 -37.73 14.72 -4.47
C VAL A 132 -38.16 13.35 -3.91
N PHE A 133 -38.12 13.15 -2.60
CA PHE A 133 -38.59 11.91 -1.97
C PHE A 133 -40.09 11.65 -2.20
N GLN A 134 -40.93 12.69 -2.19
CA GLN A 134 -42.35 12.56 -2.53
C GLN A 134 -42.59 12.14 -3.99
N LEU A 135 -41.85 12.71 -4.94
CA LEU A 135 -41.92 12.33 -6.35
C LEU A 135 -41.46 10.87 -6.56
N ILE A 136 -40.40 10.46 -5.86
CA ILE A 136 -39.93 9.06 -5.87
C ILE A 136 -41.01 8.14 -5.30
N ALA A 137 -41.63 8.50 -4.18
CA ALA A 137 -42.71 7.73 -3.57
C ALA A 137 -43.96 7.61 -4.46
N GLN A 138 -44.18 8.57 -5.36
CA GLN A 138 -45.23 8.55 -6.39
C GLN A 138 -44.81 7.83 -7.68
N GLY A 139 -43.60 7.25 -7.74
CA GLY A 139 -43.06 6.56 -8.91
C GLY A 139 -42.55 7.50 -10.02
N GLN A 140 -42.51 8.81 -9.78
CA GLN A 140 -42.12 9.84 -10.75
C GLN A 140 -40.61 10.13 -10.69
N LYS A 141 -39.78 9.12 -10.99
CA LYS A 141 -38.30 9.21 -10.92
C LYS A 141 -37.72 10.29 -11.85
N GLU A 142 -38.30 10.46 -13.03
CA GLU A 142 -37.86 11.48 -13.99
C GLU A 142 -38.13 12.91 -13.48
N GLY A 143 -39.26 13.11 -12.80
CA GLY A 143 -39.58 14.37 -12.12
C GLY A 143 -38.65 14.66 -10.94
N ALA A 144 -38.31 13.63 -10.16
CA ALA A 144 -37.34 13.73 -9.06
C ALA A 144 -35.94 14.10 -9.56
N PHE A 145 -35.49 13.49 -10.66
CA PHE A 145 -34.20 13.79 -11.29
C PHE A 145 -34.16 15.19 -11.90
N LEU A 146 -35.25 15.64 -12.53
CA LEU A 146 -35.37 17.01 -13.06
C LEU A 146 -35.35 18.06 -11.95
N LEU A 147 -35.97 17.77 -10.80
CA LEU A 147 -35.99 18.68 -9.65
C LEU A 147 -34.59 18.83 -9.02
N LEU A 148 -33.83 17.74 -8.90
CA LEU A 148 -32.42 17.79 -8.45
C LEU A 148 -31.48 18.49 -9.42
N ASN A 149 -31.82 18.54 -10.72
CA ASN A 149 -31.06 19.28 -11.73
C ASN A 149 -31.65 20.67 -12.02
N SER A 150 -32.64 21.11 -11.25
CA SER A 150 -33.28 22.42 -11.45
C SER A 150 -32.33 23.56 -11.11
N SER A 151 -32.52 24.72 -11.75
CA SER A 151 -31.79 25.93 -11.37
C SER A 151 -32.06 26.32 -9.92
N GLU A 152 -33.28 26.11 -9.44
CA GLU A 152 -33.67 26.38 -8.05
C GLU A 152 -32.87 25.56 -7.03
N TYR A 153 -32.72 24.25 -7.24
CA TYR A 153 -31.90 23.39 -6.38
C TYR A 153 -30.42 23.78 -6.44
N ASN A 154 -29.88 23.97 -7.64
CA ASN A 154 -28.48 24.34 -7.83
C ASN A 154 -28.15 25.71 -7.23
N ASP A 155 -29.05 26.69 -7.33
CA ASP A 155 -28.90 28.01 -6.74
C ASP A 155 -28.87 27.93 -5.20
N GLN A 156 -29.81 27.19 -4.59
CA GLN A 156 -29.81 26.98 -3.13
C GLN A 156 -28.57 26.21 -2.66
N LYS A 157 -28.16 25.17 -3.40
CA LYS A 157 -26.96 24.38 -3.06
C LYS A 157 -25.69 25.22 -3.17
N SER A 158 -25.62 26.11 -4.15
CA SER A 158 -24.51 27.07 -4.29
C SER A 158 -24.47 28.09 -3.14
N VAL A 159 -25.63 28.61 -2.71
CA VAL A 159 -25.70 29.52 -1.55
C VAL A 159 -25.29 28.80 -0.26
N TYR A 160 -25.72 27.56 -0.08
CA TYR A 160 -25.34 26.73 1.07
C TYR A 160 -23.83 26.42 1.08
N ILE A 161 -23.28 25.90 -0.02
CA ILE A 161 -21.85 25.56 -0.15
C ILE A 161 -20.99 26.81 0.06
N SER A 162 -21.34 27.94 -0.56
CA SER A 162 -20.56 29.17 -0.42
C SER A 162 -20.61 29.75 1.00
N SER A 163 -21.71 29.58 1.72
CA SER A 163 -21.84 29.99 3.13
C SER A 163 -21.03 29.06 4.05
N MET A 164 -21.06 27.75 3.79
CA MET A 164 -20.26 26.74 4.49
C MET A 164 -18.76 26.91 4.28
N GLN A 165 -18.32 27.23 3.06
CA GLN A 165 -16.91 27.51 2.76
C GLN A 165 -16.43 28.79 3.47
N LYS A 166 -17.25 29.84 3.51
CA LYS A 166 -16.94 31.06 4.28
C LYS A 166 -16.88 30.79 5.77
N PHE A 167 -17.81 29.99 6.29
CA PHE A 167 -17.81 29.54 7.69
C PHE A 167 -16.53 28.78 8.03
N SER A 168 -16.18 27.78 7.23
CA SER A 168 -14.92 27.00 7.35
C SER A 168 -13.69 27.90 7.33
N THR A 169 -13.63 28.85 6.39
CA THR A 169 -12.48 29.75 6.25
C THR A 169 -12.34 30.69 7.47
N LEU A 170 -13.46 31.19 8.00
CA LEU A 170 -13.46 32.05 9.18
C LEU A 170 -13.10 31.30 10.46
N LEU A 171 -13.54 30.04 10.60
CA LEU A 171 -13.12 29.18 11.70
C LEU A 171 -11.61 28.90 11.62
N ASP A 172 -11.09 28.56 10.45
CA ASP A 172 -9.64 28.34 10.26
C ASP A 172 -8.83 29.62 10.57
N GLN A 173 -9.35 30.79 10.19
CA GLN A 173 -8.74 32.07 10.55
C GLN A 173 -8.79 32.35 12.05
N GLN A 174 -9.90 32.06 12.73
CA GLN A 174 -9.99 32.19 14.18
C GLN A 174 -9.02 31.26 14.89
N ILE A 175 -8.95 29.99 14.48
CA ILE A 175 -8.00 29.01 15.03
C ILE A 175 -6.57 29.54 14.87
N LYS A 176 -6.20 30.00 13.66
CA LYS A 176 -4.88 30.61 13.40
C LYS A 176 -4.63 31.86 14.25
N ASN A 177 -5.64 32.70 14.45
CA ASN A 177 -5.53 33.90 15.28
C ASN A 177 -5.33 33.56 16.76
N ILE A 178 -6.04 32.56 17.29
CA ILE A 178 -5.86 32.07 18.66
C ILE A 178 -4.45 31.49 18.83
N PHE A 179 -3.98 30.67 17.88
CA PHE A 179 -2.60 30.17 17.87
C PHE A 179 -1.56 31.30 17.86
N ASN A 180 -1.72 32.29 16.99
CA ASN A 180 -0.81 33.44 16.91
C ASN A 180 -0.85 34.31 18.18
N GLN A 181 -2.02 34.47 18.82
CA GLN A 181 -2.13 35.18 20.09
C GLN A 181 -1.44 34.40 21.21
N LYS A 182 -1.60 33.08 21.24
CA LYS A 182 -0.93 32.18 22.19
C LYS A 182 0.59 32.27 22.03
N GLU A 183 1.11 32.25 20.81
CA GLU A 183 2.54 32.41 20.53
C GLU A 183 3.06 33.78 21.00
N LYS A 184 2.31 34.86 20.74
CA LYS A 184 2.67 36.20 21.24
C LYS A 184 2.67 36.29 22.76
N ARG A 185 1.69 35.67 23.43
CA ARG A 185 1.57 35.69 24.89
C ARG A 185 2.71 34.91 25.54
N ILE A 186 3.04 33.72 25.01
CA ILE A 186 4.21 32.93 25.42
C ILE A 186 5.50 33.74 25.28
N LYS A 187 5.68 34.48 24.18
CA LYS A 187 6.84 35.37 24.00
C LYS A 187 6.88 36.50 25.03
N ILE A 188 5.73 37.13 25.34
CA ILE A 188 5.64 38.20 26.35
C ILE A 188 5.99 37.64 27.74
N ASP A 189 5.39 36.52 28.13
CA ASP A 189 5.66 35.84 29.40
C ASP A 189 7.17 35.51 29.50
N LEU A 190 7.75 34.90 28.46
CA LEU A 190 9.18 34.58 28.41
C LEU A 190 10.07 35.83 28.56
N THR A 191 9.71 36.95 27.92
CA THR A 191 10.45 38.21 28.08
C THR A 191 10.33 38.79 29.50
N GLY A 192 9.17 38.66 30.13
CA GLY A 192 8.96 39.06 31.53
C GLY A 192 9.81 38.24 32.50
N VAL A 193 9.93 36.94 32.25
CA VAL A 193 10.80 36.02 33.02
C VAL A 193 12.27 36.41 32.87
N ILE A 194 12.73 36.66 31.64
CA ILE A 194 14.11 37.07 31.37
C ILE A 194 14.45 38.40 32.07
N LEU A 195 13.57 39.41 31.97
CA LEU A 195 13.74 40.71 32.63
C LEU A 195 13.78 40.58 34.16
N SER A 196 12.97 39.70 34.74
CA SER A 196 12.93 39.45 36.18
C SER A 196 14.21 38.76 36.69
N ILE A 197 14.73 37.79 35.94
CA ILE A 197 16.02 37.13 36.23
C ILE A 197 17.17 38.15 36.18
N ILE A 198 17.20 39.00 35.14
CA ILE A 198 18.19 40.06 35.02
C ILE A 198 18.11 41.02 36.22
N GLY A 199 16.89 41.40 36.65
CA GLY A 199 16.68 42.24 37.83
C GLY A 199 17.23 41.61 39.12
N ALA A 200 16.99 40.32 39.34
CA ALA A 200 17.50 39.59 40.50
C ALA A 200 19.04 39.52 40.52
N ILE A 201 19.66 39.27 39.36
CA ILE A 201 21.12 39.22 39.19
C ILE A 201 21.75 40.59 39.49
N ILE A 202 21.18 41.68 38.95
CA ILE A 202 21.65 43.05 39.20
C ILE A 202 21.56 43.39 40.69
N GLY A 203 20.45 43.03 41.35
CA GLY A 203 20.27 43.21 42.79
C GLY A 203 21.37 42.51 43.60
N TRP A 204 21.67 41.26 43.25
CA TRP A 204 22.73 40.48 43.89
C TRP A 204 24.12 41.08 43.70
N ILE A 205 24.45 41.55 42.48
CA ILE A 205 25.73 42.18 42.17
C ILE A 205 25.92 43.47 42.98
N LEU A 206 24.85 44.26 43.17
CA LEU A 206 24.89 45.48 43.98
C LEU A 206 25.15 45.17 45.45
N VAL A 207 24.47 44.17 46.02
CA VAL A 207 24.70 43.69 47.41
C VAL A 207 26.14 43.23 47.59
N PHE A 208 26.65 42.44 46.65
CA PHE A 208 28.02 41.91 46.69
C PHE A 208 29.09 43.02 46.61
N ARG A 209 28.91 44.00 45.71
CA ARG A 209 29.81 45.16 45.58
C ARG A 209 29.81 46.05 46.83
N MET A 210 28.67 46.20 47.50
CA MET A 210 28.56 47.02 48.70
C MET A 210 29.18 46.33 49.91
N ASN A 211 29.00 45.01 50.05
CA ASN A 211 29.61 44.21 51.12
C ASN A 211 31.15 44.21 51.03
N ARG A 212 31.69 44.16 49.80
CA ARG A 212 33.14 44.25 49.55
C ARG A 212 33.76 45.61 49.90
N ARG A 213 32.97 46.70 49.90
CA ARG A 213 33.41 48.04 50.35
C ARG A 213 33.44 48.18 51.86
N LEU A 214 32.59 47.46 52.60
CA LEU A 214 32.51 47.51 54.06
C LEU A 214 33.68 46.75 54.71
N HIS A 215 34.12 45.63 54.12
CA HIS A 215 35.25 44.84 54.64
C HIS A 215 36.64 45.48 54.51
N LYS A 216 36.78 46.59 53.78
CA LYS A 216 38.09 47.23 53.55
C LYS A 216 38.53 48.22 54.67
N ASN A 217 37.74 48.40 55.73
CA ASN A 217 37.92 49.47 56.71
C ASN A 217 38.30 49.04 58.15
N LEU A 218 38.63 47.78 58.44
CA LEU A 218 38.76 47.31 59.83
C LEU A 218 39.99 46.43 60.14
N TYR A 219 41.22 46.89 59.87
CA TYR A 219 42.42 46.33 60.53
C TYR A 219 43.53 47.38 60.65
N THR A 220 43.86 47.81 61.87
CA THR A 220 45.18 48.37 62.22
C THR A 220 45.43 48.36 63.75
N ASN A 221 46.59 47.80 64.10
CA ASN A 221 47.49 48.05 65.23
C ASN A 221 47.24 47.44 66.64
N ASN A 222 48.12 46.48 66.96
CA ASN A 222 49.13 46.41 68.05
C ASN A 222 48.71 46.64 69.51
N VAL A 223 49.32 46.05 70.55
CA VAL A 223 50.22 44.92 70.88
C VAL A 223 50.47 45.09 72.41
N ASP A 224 50.83 44.02 73.10
CA ASP A 224 51.38 43.93 74.49
C ASP A 224 50.43 43.91 75.71
N LEU A 225 50.14 42.69 76.18
CA LEU A 225 50.10 42.35 77.60
C LEU A 225 50.46 40.85 77.81
N GLN A 226 51.63 40.46 77.29
CA GLN A 226 52.34 39.24 77.67
C GLN A 226 53.05 39.48 79.01
N GLU A 227 52.85 38.59 79.99
CA GLU A 227 53.97 37.96 80.74
C GLU A 227 53.54 37.06 81.90
N ASN A 228 52.26 36.98 82.28
CA ASN A 228 51.83 36.11 83.40
C ASN A 228 50.87 34.97 83.04
N LEU A 229 50.53 34.78 81.76
CA LEU A 229 49.70 33.66 81.27
C LEU A 229 50.49 32.55 80.56
N GLU A 230 51.80 32.74 80.34
CA GLU A 230 52.63 31.88 79.47
C GLU A 230 52.97 30.48 80.01
N LYS A 231 52.62 30.12 81.26
CA LYS A 231 52.89 28.78 81.79
C LYS A 231 51.65 27.88 81.94
N LEU A 232 50.45 28.45 81.82
CA LEU A 232 49.18 27.69 81.81
C LEU A 232 48.49 27.74 80.44
N GLU A 233 48.81 28.71 79.56
CA GLU A 233 48.30 28.77 78.19
C GLU A 233 48.97 27.78 77.23
N VAL A 234 50.23 27.36 77.42
CA VAL A 234 50.93 26.55 76.39
C VAL A 234 50.34 25.14 76.22
N LEU A 235 49.69 24.58 77.25
CA LEU A 235 49.03 23.26 77.14
C LEU A 235 47.56 23.36 76.68
N ASN A 236 46.82 24.42 77.05
CA ASN A 236 45.44 24.64 76.62
C ASN A 236 45.34 25.30 75.24
N LYS A 237 46.24 26.22 74.88
CA LYS A 237 46.22 26.93 73.59
C LYS A 237 46.53 26.00 72.41
N ASN A 238 47.40 25.01 72.58
CA ASN A 238 47.60 23.99 71.55
C ASN A 238 46.36 23.09 71.38
N LEU A 239 45.64 22.78 72.46
CA LEU A 239 44.41 21.99 72.36
C LEU A 239 43.25 22.83 71.77
N ASP A 240 43.11 24.08 72.19
CA ASP A 240 42.06 25.01 71.73
C ASP A 240 42.32 25.50 70.29
N GLU A 241 43.56 25.77 69.87
CA GLU A 241 43.89 26.05 68.45
C GLU A 241 43.66 24.82 67.57
N ILE A 242 44.01 23.60 68.04
CA ILE A 242 43.75 22.38 67.28
C ILE A 242 42.24 22.11 67.22
N VAL A 243 41.50 22.28 68.32
CA VAL A 243 40.04 22.10 68.36
C VAL A 243 39.34 23.19 67.54
N GLU A 244 39.75 24.45 67.61
CA GLU A 244 39.15 25.55 66.86
C GLU A 244 39.47 25.44 65.35
N THR A 245 40.71 25.09 64.99
CA THR A 245 41.09 24.82 63.59
C THR A 245 40.34 23.59 63.06
N ARG A 246 40.30 22.48 63.81
CA ARG A 246 39.53 21.27 63.43
C ARG A 246 38.03 21.55 63.38
N THR A 247 37.49 22.41 64.26
CA THR A 247 36.06 22.77 64.28
C THR A 247 35.72 23.73 63.13
N GLN A 248 36.63 24.62 62.74
CA GLN A 248 36.49 25.43 61.52
C GLN A 248 36.59 24.58 60.25
N GLU A 249 37.55 23.66 60.18
CA GLU A 249 37.69 22.71 59.06
C GLU A 249 36.47 21.79 58.94
N LEU A 250 36.04 21.13 60.03
CA LEU A 250 34.84 20.31 60.07
C LEU A 250 33.58 21.13 59.74
N GLY A 251 33.52 22.38 60.17
CA GLY A 251 32.45 23.31 59.82
C GLY A 251 32.42 23.69 58.34
N ILE A 252 33.58 23.75 57.66
CA ILE A 252 33.66 23.98 56.21
C ILE A 252 33.11 22.76 55.46
N PHE A 253 33.58 21.55 55.78
CA PHE A 253 33.11 20.33 55.13
C PHE A 253 31.62 20.08 55.37
N ARG A 254 31.13 20.30 56.60
CA ARG A 254 29.71 20.18 56.91
C ARG A 254 28.88 21.18 56.10
N ARG A 255 29.26 22.46 56.07
CA ARG A 255 28.55 23.48 55.26
C ARG A 255 28.59 23.17 53.77
N PHE A 256 29.68 22.60 53.27
CA PHE A 256 29.78 22.14 51.89
C PHE A 256 28.78 21.02 51.60
N ALA A 257 28.73 19.99 52.46
CA ALA A 257 27.78 18.88 52.33
C ALA A 257 26.30 19.34 52.46
N GLU A 258 25.99 20.26 53.38
CA GLU A 258 24.65 20.84 53.53
C GLU A 258 24.24 21.72 52.34
N SER A 259 25.20 22.29 51.60
CA SER A 259 24.92 23.10 50.42
C SER A 259 24.68 22.30 49.14
N SER A 260 24.90 20.98 49.18
CA SER A 260 24.66 20.08 48.05
C SER A 260 23.16 19.94 47.80
N SER A 261 22.74 20.11 46.53
CA SER A 261 21.38 19.81 46.08
C SER A 261 21.08 18.31 46.05
N ASN A 262 22.12 17.47 46.03
CA ASN A 262 21.99 16.02 46.07
C ASN A 262 21.91 15.55 47.52
N GLY A 263 21.18 14.45 47.74
CA GLY A 263 21.14 13.79 49.03
C GLY A 263 22.50 13.16 49.32
N LEU A 264 23.08 13.48 50.48
CA LEU A 264 24.33 12.87 50.95
C LEU A 264 24.03 12.11 52.22
N GLY A 265 24.38 10.82 52.23
CA GLY A 265 24.18 9.93 53.36
C GLY A 265 25.45 9.15 53.69
N MET A 266 25.60 8.76 54.94
CA MET A 266 26.66 7.84 55.37
C MET A 266 26.12 6.91 56.45
N ALA A 267 26.45 5.62 56.34
CA ALA A 267 26.06 4.58 57.29
C ALA A 267 27.27 3.78 57.80
N ASP A 268 27.23 3.32 59.05
CA ASP A 268 28.25 2.44 59.63
C ASP A 268 28.19 1.05 58.99
N MET A 269 29.35 0.54 58.55
CA MET A 269 29.44 -0.74 57.85
C MET A 269 29.04 -1.95 58.71
N ARG A 270 29.09 -1.83 60.04
CA ARG A 270 28.87 -2.96 60.97
C ARG A 270 27.39 -3.21 61.24
N ASP A 271 26.63 -2.15 61.46
CA ASP A 271 25.21 -2.25 61.85
C ASP A 271 24.25 -1.53 60.89
N GLN A 272 24.79 -0.84 59.89
CA GLN A 272 24.08 -0.05 58.89
C GLN A 272 23.22 1.08 59.49
N SER A 273 23.59 1.53 60.68
CA SER A 273 23.04 2.74 61.28
C SER A 273 23.49 3.95 60.48
N ILE A 274 22.58 4.90 60.28
CA ILE A 274 22.88 6.16 59.62
C ILE A 274 23.72 7.01 60.58
N VAL A 275 24.86 7.50 60.11
CA VAL A 275 25.79 8.33 60.91
C VAL A 275 25.88 9.77 60.40
N TYR A 276 25.46 10.02 59.15
CA TYR A 276 25.34 11.37 58.60
C TYR A 276 24.27 11.42 57.52
N VAL A 277 23.46 12.49 57.52
CA VAL A 277 22.62 12.90 56.39
C VAL A 277 22.65 14.43 56.26
N ASN A 278 22.63 14.93 55.03
CA ASN A 278 22.42 16.36 54.78
C ASN A 278 20.93 16.72 54.68
N ASP A 279 20.62 18.01 54.70
CA ASP A 279 19.25 18.52 54.61
C ASP A 279 18.52 18.03 53.34
N SER A 280 19.21 17.97 52.19
CA SER A 280 18.64 17.49 50.92
C SER A 280 18.18 16.03 51.00
N LEU A 281 18.98 15.14 51.63
CA LEU A 281 18.60 13.74 51.81
C LEU A 281 17.44 13.60 52.79
N LYS A 282 17.46 14.34 53.92
CA LYS A 282 16.34 14.34 54.87
C LYS A 282 15.01 14.70 54.18
N VAL A 283 15.02 15.75 53.34
CA VAL A 283 13.84 16.18 52.59
C VAL A 283 13.38 15.10 51.61
N LEU A 284 14.31 14.48 50.88
CA LEU A 284 14.02 13.38 49.95
C LEU A 284 13.41 12.16 50.67
N LEU A 285 13.93 11.80 51.85
CA LEU A 285 13.40 10.71 52.69
C LEU A 285 12.02 11.04 53.28
N GLY A 286 11.60 12.30 53.25
CA GLY A 286 10.31 12.76 53.76
C GLY A 286 10.23 12.85 55.28
N GLU A 287 11.37 13.03 55.95
CA GLU A 287 11.49 13.12 57.41
C GLU A 287 11.57 14.60 57.85
N ASP A 288 10.89 14.94 58.94
CA ASP A 288 10.80 16.34 59.41
C ASP A 288 12.00 16.73 60.30
N GLU A 289 12.60 15.78 61.01
CA GLU A 289 13.74 15.98 61.91
C GLU A 289 14.89 15.02 61.57
N VAL A 290 16.13 15.51 61.68
CA VAL A 290 17.34 14.70 61.39
C VAL A 290 17.47 13.55 62.40
N ASP A 291 17.08 13.76 63.65
CA ASP A 291 17.18 12.75 64.71
C ASP A 291 16.33 11.50 64.39
N ALA A 292 15.16 11.68 63.76
CA ALA A 292 14.31 10.57 63.32
C ALA A 292 14.96 9.71 62.22
N VAL A 293 15.88 10.28 61.45
CA VAL A 293 16.66 9.56 60.44
C VAL A 293 17.73 8.70 61.13
N TYR A 294 18.43 9.23 62.14
CA TYR A 294 19.48 8.51 62.86
C TYR A 294 18.97 7.32 63.70
N GLU A 295 17.68 7.31 64.06
CA GLU A 295 17.04 6.17 64.75
C GLU A 295 16.72 4.99 63.81
N LYS A 296 16.85 5.17 62.50
CA LYS A 296 16.50 4.18 61.47
C LYS A 296 17.73 3.63 60.76
N LYS A 297 17.58 2.43 60.19
CA LYS A 297 18.58 1.85 59.30
C LYS A 297 18.34 2.33 57.88
N ILE A 298 19.40 2.61 57.13
CA ILE A 298 19.28 3.11 55.75
C ILE A 298 18.44 2.20 54.85
N GLN A 299 18.52 0.88 55.06
CA GLN A 299 17.73 -0.12 54.34
C GLN A 299 16.21 0.07 54.48
N SER A 300 15.70 0.71 55.54
CA SER A 300 14.25 0.90 55.70
C SER A 300 13.62 1.79 54.64
N TYR A 301 14.45 2.60 53.96
CA TYR A 301 14.01 3.51 52.90
C TYR A 301 14.11 2.91 51.49
N TYR A 302 14.32 1.60 51.36
CA TYR A 302 14.36 0.91 50.07
C TYR A 302 13.19 -0.06 49.89
N THR A 303 12.78 -0.28 48.65
CA THR A 303 11.87 -1.37 48.30
C THR A 303 12.51 -2.73 48.56
N GLU A 304 11.72 -3.79 48.74
CA GLU A 304 12.27 -5.15 48.93
C GLU A 304 13.17 -5.58 47.77
N GLU A 305 12.78 -5.24 46.53
CA GLU A 305 13.60 -5.44 45.32
C GLU A 305 14.94 -4.70 45.42
N SER A 306 14.94 -3.43 45.82
CA SER A 306 16.16 -2.64 45.95
C SER A 306 17.03 -3.12 47.12
N LYS A 307 16.42 -3.55 48.23
CA LYS A 307 17.16 -4.16 49.37
C LYS A 307 17.89 -5.43 48.93
N GLN A 308 17.23 -6.30 48.18
CA GLN A 308 17.82 -7.51 47.65
C GLN A 308 18.99 -7.17 46.71
N LYS A 309 18.78 -6.25 45.77
CA LYS A 309 19.81 -5.78 44.85
C LYS A 309 21.00 -5.17 45.58
N ILE A 310 20.75 -4.37 46.63
CA ILE A 310 21.81 -3.77 47.44
C ILE A 310 22.66 -4.86 48.10
N GLN A 311 22.02 -5.92 48.64
CA GLN A 311 22.71 -6.98 49.36
C GLN A 311 23.45 -7.95 48.43
N GLU A 312 22.87 -8.29 47.29
CA GLU A 312 23.36 -9.34 46.38
C GLU A 312 24.29 -8.79 45.29
N GLU A 313 24.10 -7.53 44.85
CA GLU A 313 24.85 -6.94 43.74
C GLU A 313 25.68 -5.73 44.16
N VAL A 314 25.07 -4.74 44.85
CA VAL A 314 25.73 -3.46 45.12
C VAL A 314 26.84 -3.62 46.15
N LEU A 315 26.54 -4.19 47.32
CA LEU A 315 27.49 -4.27 48.42
C LEU A 315 28.73 -5.14 48.08
N PRO A 316 28.61 -6.31 47.42
CA PRO A 316 29.77 -7.07 46.95
C PRO A 316 30.66 -6.27 45.99
N VAL A 317 30.05 -5.58 45.01
CA VAL A 317 30.79 -4.76 44.04
C VAL A 317 31.49 -3.60 44.74
N VAL A 318 30.80 -2.86 45.62
CA VAL A 318 31.40 -1.76 46.39
C VAL A 318 32.56 -2.24 47.27
N MET A 319 32.45 -3.43 47.86
CA MET A 319 33.53 -4.04 48.65
C MET A 319 34.75 -4.43 47.81
N GLU A 320 34.54 -4.87 46.57
CA GLU A 320 35.62 -5.27 45.66
C GLU A 320 36.28 -4.07 44.95
N THR A 321 35.47 -3.16 44.40
CA THR A 321 35.92 -2.07 43.52
C THR A 321 36.07 -0.73 44.24
N GLY A 322 35.47 -0.59 45.43
CA GLY A 322 35.44 0.63 46.23
C GLY A 322 34.27 1.57 45.95
N ALA A 323 33.51 1.37 44.86
CA ALA A 323 32.36 2.20 44.50
C ALA A 323 31.36 1.49 43.56
N TRP A 324 30.12 1.95 43.57
CA TRP A 324 29.06 1.52 42.65
C TRP A 324 28.15 2.68 42.33
N SER A 325 27.65 2.73 41.08
CA SER A 325 26.67 3.72 40.66
C SER A 325 25.54 3.05 39.90
N GLY A 326 24.30 3.42 40.19
CA GLY A 326 23.16 2.87 39.47
C GLY A 326 21.82 3.32 40.02
N GLU A 327 20.76 2.86 39.36
CA GLU A 327 19.40 3.23 39.71
C GLU A 327 18.81 2.27 40.75
N LEU A 328 18.18 2.85 41.76
CA LEU A 328 17.45 2.16 42.82
C LEU A 328 16.09 2.82 43.03
N LYS A 329 15.21 2.13 43.75
CA LYS A 329 13.91 2.66 44.15
C LYS A 329 13.86 2.80 45.65
N MET A 330 13.73 4.04 46.09
CA MET A 330 13.51 4.36 47.48
C MET A 330 12.02 4.41 47.80
N LYS A 331 11.72 4.15 49.06
CA LYS A 331 10.42 4.28 49.68
C LYS A 331 10.56 5.25 50.85
N THR A 332 9.97 6.44 50.70
CA THR A 332 10.06 7.51 51.70
C THR A 332 9.31 7.16 52.99
N ALA A 333 9.57 7.90 54.07
CA ALA A 333 8.86 7.78 55.34
C ALA A 333 7.32 7.96 55.20
N LYS A 334 6.91 8.73 54.19
CA LYS A 334 5.52 9.00 53.81
C LYS A 334 4.95 7.95 52.85
N ASN A 335 5.64 6.82 52.67
CA ASN A 335 5.22 5.69 51.85
C ASN A 335 5.10 6.03 50.34
N GLN A 336 5.85 7.02 49.87
CA GLN A 336 5.96 7.38 48.44
C GLN A 336 7.18 6.68 47.82
N TYR A 337 7.07 6.32 46.54
CA TYR A 337 8.18 5.72 45.81
C TYR A 337 8.91 6.79 45.02
N VAL A 338 10.23 6.83 45.16
CA VAL A 338 11.11 7.79 44.47
C VAL A 338 12.15 7.00 43.68
N SER A 339 12.31 7.34 42.41
CA SER A 339 13.37 6.73 41.59
C SER A 339 14.65 7.52 41.82
N THR A 340 15.72 6.83 42.21
CA THR A 340 16.99 7.46 42.57
C THR A 340 18.13 6.92 41.73
N PHE A 341 19.08 7.79 41.41
CA PHE A 341 20.40 7.40 40.94
C PHE A 341 21.37 7.56 42.11
N GLU A 342 21.98 6.47 42.55
CA GLU A 342 22.79 6.39 43.76
C GLU A 342 24.25 6.11 43.41
N ASN A 343 25.16 6.66 44.22
CA ASN A 343 26.59 6.46 44.06
C ASN A 343 27.18 6.08 45.41
N TYR A 344 27.31 4.77 45.63
CA TYR A 344 27.92 4.21 46.82
C TYR A 344 29.45 4.25 46.73
N PHE A 345 30.11 4.58 47.83
CA PHE A 345 31.56 4.50 47.95
C PHE A 345 31.99 4.20 49.40
N LEU A 346 33.11 3.49 49.54
CA LEU A 346 33.65 3.12 50.85
C LEU A 346 34.51 4.24 51.45
N VAL A 347 34.23 4.58 52.70
CA VAL A 347 35.10 5.42 53.52
C VAL A 347 35.95 4.52 54.42
N LYS A 348 37.27 4.57 54.22
CA LYS A 348 38.25 3.73 54.92
C LYS A 348 38.95 4.52 56.04
N ASN A 349 39.33 3.85 57.13
CA ASN A 349 40.18 4.44 58.17
C ASN A 349 41.65 4.54 57.72
N GLU A 350 42.51 5.12 58.57
CA GLU A 350 43.95 5.24 58.31
C GLU A 350 44.66 3.88 58.15
N ALA A 351 44.07 2.79 58.65
CA ALA A 351 44.57 1.41 58.47
C ALA A 351 44.08 0.76 57.16
N GLY A 352 43.26 1.46 56.36
CA GLY A 352 42.70 0.96 55.09
C GLY A 352 41.46 0.08 55.23
N GLU A 353 40.89 -0.05 56.42
CA GLU A 353 39.69 -0.84 56.68
C GLU A 353 38.42 -0.03 56.38
N PRO A 354 37.39 -0.60 55.72
CA PRO A 354 36.14 0.09 55.46
C PRO A 354 35.36 0.31 56.77
N VAL A 355 35.06 1.58 57.08
CA VAL A 355 34.33 1.97 58.31
C VAL A 355 32.93 2.47 57.99
N TYR A 356 32.77 3.22 56.89
CA TYR A 356 31.47 3.74 56.49
C TYR A 356 31.17 3.46 55.01
N LEU A 357 29.88 3.29 54.73
CA LEU A 357 29.31 3.35 53.38
C LEU A 357 28.73 4.74 53.19
N ALA A 358 29.28 5.52 52.26
CA ALA A 358 28.74 6.81 51.89
C ALA A 358 27.99 6.72 50.55
N ASP A 359 26.97 7.55 50.39
CA ASP A 359 26.11 7.56 49.21
C ASP A 359 25.77 9.00 48.76
N VAL A 360 25.72 9.20 47.45
CA VAL A 360 25.15 10.39 46.80
C VAL A 360 23.89 10.00 46.05
N ILE A 361 22.74 10.45 46.55
CA ILE A 361 21.40 10.12 46.06
C ILE A 361 20.86 11.29 45.24
N ILE A 362 20.49 11.02 44.00
CA ILE A 362 19.88 11.98 43.06
C ILE A 362 18.47 11.53 42.73
N ASP A 363 17.47 12.38 42.97
CA ASP A 363 16.10 12.13 42.52
C ASP A 363 16.03 12.28 40.99
N ILE A 364 15.62 11.22 40.30
CA ILE A 364 15.48 11.16 38.84
C ILE A 364 14.02 10.98 38.40
N SER A 365 13.06 11.22 39.30
CA SER A 365 11.64 10.99 39.04
C SER A 365 11.11 11.87 37.89
N ASP A 366 11.42 13.17 37.88
CA ASP A 366 11.02 14.10 36.81
C ASP A 366 11.67 13.76 35.47
N ARG A 367 12.94 13.33 35.50
CA ARG A 367 13.67 12.92 34.31
C ARG A 367 13.05 11.67 33.68
N ARG A 368 12.75 10.65 34.49
CA ARG A 368 12.07 9.44 34.01
C ARG A 368 10.68 9.73 33.47
N ALA A 369 9.91 10.59 34.15
CA ALA A 369 8.60 11.00 33.66
C ALA A 369 8.70 11.67 32.27
N ALA A 370 9.68 12.55 32.06
CA ALA A 370 9.92 13.18 30.77
C ALA A 370 10.41 12.20 29.68
N GLU A 371 11.28 11.24 30.05
CA GLU A 371 11.74 10.20 29.13
C GLU A 371 10.60 9.26 28.71
N ASP A 372 9.73 8.86 29.65
CA ASP A 372 8.55 8.04 29.39
C ASP A 372 7.50 8.79 28.55
N GLU A 373 7.27 10.08 28.84
CA GLU A 373 6.37 10.93 28.04
C GLU A 373 6.88 11.10 26.62
N LEU A 374 8.19 11.35 26.44
CA LEU A 374 8.81 11.44 25.13
C LEU A 374 8.71 10.13 24.35
N LYS A 375 8.94 9.00 25.02
CA LYS A 375 8.83 7.67 24.42
C LYS A 375 7.39 7.37 24.01
N ALA A 376 6.41 7.68 24.87
CA ALA A 376 4.99 7.52 24.55
C ALA A 376 4.57 8.42 23.38
N ALA A 377 4.98 9.68 23.37
CA ALA A 377 4.69 10.61 22.27
C ALA A 377 5.32 10.15 20.94
N LYS A 378 6.54 9.61 20.98
CA LYS A 378 7.20 9.02 19.80
C LYS A 378 6.45 7.80 19.29
N THR A 379 6.06 6.87 20.16
CA THR A 379 5.29 5.68 19.78
C THR A 379 3.95 6.08 19.14
N ILE A 380 3.23 7.04 19.72
CA ILE A 380 1.97 7.55 19.16
C ILE A 380 2.18 8.17 17.77
N ALA A 381 3.27 8.92 17.58
CA ALA A 381 3.58 9.52 16.28
C ALA A 381 3.94 8.46 15.22
N GLU A 382 4.69 7.42 15.59
CA GLU A 382 5.06 6.31 14.72
C GLU A 382 3.84 5.44 14.36
N GLU A 383 2.97 5.15 15.33
CA GLU A 383 1.70 4.44 15.13
C GLU A 383 0.77 5.23 14.20
N ALA A 384 0.63 6.55 14.41
CA ALA A 384 -0.17 7.41 13.55
C ALA A 384 0.37 7.47 12.11
N ALA A 385 1.69 7.55 11.94
CA ALA A 385 2.34 7.53 10.62
C ALA A 385 2.13 6.18 9.91
N SER A 386 2.32 5.06 10.63
CA SER A 386 2.08 3.71 10.10
C SER A 386 0.62 3.49 9.70
N ALA A 387 -0.33 3.92 10.55
CA ALA A 387 -1.76 3.86 10.26
C ALA A 387 -2.13 4.70 9.03
N LYS A 388 -1.54 5.89 8.86
CA LYS A 388 -1.73 6.72 7.66
C LYS A 388 -1.23 6.01 6.39
N SER A 389 -0.05 5.39 6.43
CA SER A 389 0.49 4.64 5.29
C SER A 389 -0.35 3.39 4.96
N MET A 390 -0.79 2.66 5.98
CA MET A 390 -1.63 1.45 5.81
C MET A 390 -3.01 1.81 5.26
N PHE A 391 -3.61 2.91 5.74
CA PHE A 391 -4.87 3.43 5.21
C PHE A 391 -4.77 3.77 3.72
N LEU A 392 -3.68 4.44 3.30
CA LEU A 392 -3.47 4.81 1.90
C LEU A 392 -3.22 3.58 1.01
N ALA A 393 -2.45 2.61 1.50
CA ALA A 393 -2.25 1.33 0.81
C ALA A 393 -3.59 0.59 0.59
N ASN A 394 -4.39 0.46 1.65
CA ASN A 394 -5.71 -0.20 1.58
C ASN A 394 -6.68 0.56 0.67
N MET A 395 -6.77 1.90 0.79
CA MET A 395 -7.58 2.72 -0.10
C MET A 395 -7.21 2.53 -1.56
N SER A 396 -5.92 2.39 -1.89
CA SER A 396 -5.54 2.12 -3.27
C SER A 396 -6.02 0.76 -3.75
N HIS A 397 -5.99 -0.30 -2.92
CA HIS A 397 -6.54 -1.59 -3.31
C HIS A 397 -8.06 -1.52 -3.52
N GLU A 398 -8.77 -0.86 -2.62
CA GLU A 398 -10.22 -0.64 -2.69
C GLU A 398 -10.64 0.20 -3.90
N ILE A 399 -9.77 1.11 -4.39
CA ILE A 399 -10.02 1.87 -5.61
C ILE A 399 -9.57 1.09 -6.85
N ARG A 400 -8.46 0.35 -6.78
CA ARG A 400 -7.90 -0.37 -7.93
C ARG A 400 -8.81 -1.51 -8.40
N THR A 401 -9.39 -2.27 -7.48
CA THR A 401 -10.27 -3.40 -7.81
C THR A 401 -11.49 -3.01 -8.67
N PRO A 402 -12.33 -2.03 -8.29
CA PRO A 402 -13.45 -1.62 -9.14
C PRO A 402 -12.98 -0.97 -10.45
N MET A 403 -11.85 -0.25 -10.44
CA MET A 403 -11.29 0.36 -11.65
C MET A 403 -10.79 -0.67 -12.66
N ASN A 404 -10.17 -1.75 -12.19
CA ASN A 404 -9.71 -2.85 -13.02
C ASN A 404 -10.90 -3.60 -13.64
N ALA A 405 -11.98 -3.82 -12.87
CA ALA A 405 -13.21 -4.40 -13.41
C ALA A 405 -13.83 -3.50 -14.50
N ILE A 406 -13.87 -2.17 -14.29
CA ILE A 406 -14.35 -1.22 -15.30
C ILE A 406 -13.48 -1.27 -16.56
N MET A 407 -12.15 -1.30 -16.43
CA MET A 407 -11.24 -1.40 -17.59
C MET A 407 -11.37 -2.73 -18.33
N GLY A 408 -11.42 -3.85 -17.60
CA GLY A 408 -11.59 -5.18 -18.16
C GLY A 408 -12.89 -5.31 -18.94
N LEU A 409 -14.01 -4.91 -18.33
CA LEU A 409 -15.32 -4.90 -18.99
C LEU A 409 -15.36 -3.95 -20.19
N THR A 410 -14.73 -2.78 -20.08
CA THR A 410 -14.65 -1.83 -21.20
C THR A 410 -13.88 -2.42 -22.38
N ASN A 411 -12.77 -3.12 -22.13
CA ASN A 411 -12.00 -3.83 -23.16
C ASN A 411 -12.82 -4.96 -23.81
N LEU A 412 -13.51 -5.76 -22.99
CA LEU A 412 -14.37 -6.84 -23.50
C LEU A 412 -15.50 -6.30 -24.39
N VAL A 413 -16.08 -5.14 -24.05
CA VAL A 413 -17.11 -4.51 -24.90
C VAL A 413 -16.48 -3.90 -26.16
N LEU A 414 -15.29 -3.30 -26.07
CA LEU A 414 -14.57 -2.75 -27.22
C LEU A 414 -14.21 -3.81 -28.28
N ASP A 415 -14.09 -5.08 -27.87
CA ASP A 415 -13.87 -6.24 -28.74
C ASP A 415 -15.14 -6.78 -29.43
N THR A 416 -16.31 -6.18 -29.16
CA THR A 416 -17.59 -6.58 -29.80
C THR A 416 -17.96 -5.68 -30.98
N ASP A 417 -19.00 -6.04 -31.74
CA ASP A 417 -19.54 -5.20 -32.81
C ASP A 417 -20.20 -3.94 -32.23
N LEU A 418 -19.50 -2.81 -32.33
CA LEU A 418 -19.92 -1.51 -31.80
C LEU A 418 -20.14 -0.49 -32.92
N ASN A 419 -21.06 0.45 -32.70
CA ASN A 419 -21.12 1.65 -33.53
C ASN A 419 -20.11 2.72 -33.07
N ASP A 420 -19.77 3.65 -33.97
CA ASP A 420 -18.75 4.70 -33.74
C ASP A 420 -18.96 5.49 -32.43
N LYS A 421 -20.23 5.76 -32.06
CA LYS A 421 -20.54 6.50 -30.82
C LYS A 421 -20.30 5.66 -29.57
N GLN A 422 -20.67 4.38 -29.59
CA GLN A 422 -20.41 3.45 -28.48
C GLN A 422 -18.91 3.25 -28.30
N GLN A 423 -18.17 3.08 -29.40
CA GLN A 423 -16.72 2.94 -29.36
C GLN A 423 -16.04 4.21 -28.80
N ASP A 424 -16.48 5.41 -29.19
CA ASP A 424 -15.98 6.67 -28.64
C ASP A 424 -16.25 6.81 -27.13
N TYR A 425 -17.45 6.45 -26.66
CA TYR A 425 -17.78 6.47 -25.23
C TYR A 425 -16.94 5.50 -24.42
N LEU A 426 -16.75 4.28 -24.92
CA LEU A 426 -15.93 3.26 -24.25
C LEU A 426 -14.45 3.66 -24.21
N LYS A 427 -13.90 4.20 -25.29
CA LYS A 427 -12.54 4.78 -25.30
C LYS A 427 -12.38 5.90 -24.28
N LYS A 428 -13.40 6.76 -24.12
CA LYS A 428 -13.39 7.84 -23.09
C LYS A 428 -13.45 7.29 -21.67
N ILE A 429 -14.25 6.26 -21.42
CA ILE A 429 -14.31 5.57 -20.13
C ILE A 429 -12.96 4.93 -19.81
N GLN A 430 -12.34 4.26 -20.79
CA GLN A 430 -11.03 3.63 -20.65
C GLN A 430 -9.94 4.66 -20.33
N LEU A 431 -9.87 5.76 -21.08
CA LEU A 431 -8.92 6.85 -20.84
C LEU A 431 -9.12 7.50 -19.45
N SER A 432 -10.36 7.71 -19.05
CA SER A 432 -10.69 8.28 -17.73
C SER A 432 -10.28 7.33 -16.59
N SER A 433 -10.47 6.03 -16.81
CA SER A 433 -10.12 4.99 -15.85
C SER A 433 -8.61 4.85 -15.66
N GLN A 434 -7.86 4.86 -16.76
CA GLN A 434 -6.40 4.88 -16.73
C GLN A 434 -5.86 6.16 -16.07
N SER A 435 -6.45 7.32 -16.35
CA SER A 435 -6.05 8.58 -15.71
C SER A 435 -6.27 8.55 -14.20
N LEU A 436 -7.39 7.98 -13.74
CA LEU A 436 -7.68 7.88 -12.31
C LEU A 436 -6.70 6.93 -11.59
N LEU A 437 -6.39 5.78 -12.19
CA LEU A 437 -5.38 4.87 -11.67
C LEU A 437 -4.00 5.52 -11.59
N GLY A 438 -3.62 6.33 -12.60
CA GLY A 438 -2.40 7.13 -12.56
C GLY A 438 -2.36 8.08 -11.36
N ILE A 439 -3.46 8.80 -11.08
CA ILE A 439 -3.57 9.69 -9.92
C ILE A 439 -3.43 8.93 -8.60
N VAL A 440 -4.07 7.78 -8.48
CA VAL A 440 -4.01 6.94 -7.26
C VAL A 440 -2.59 6.42 -7.05
N ASN A 441 -1.93 5.99 -8.12
CA ASN A 441 -0.54 5.53 -8.07
C ASN A 441 0.41 6.67 -7.67
N ASP A 442 0.23 7.89 -8.20
CA ASP A 442 1.03 9.06 -7.80
C ASP A 442 0.90 9.35 -6.29
N VAL A 443 -0.32 9.28 -5.74
CA VAL A 443 -0.58 9.52 -4.31
C VAL A 443 0.07 8.43 -3.45
N LEU A 444 0.01 7.18 -3.89
CA LEU A 444 0.67 6.07 -3.23
C LEU A 444 2.19 6.18 -3.26
N ASP A 445 2.76 6.43 -4.44
CA ASP A 445 4.20 6.57 -4.61
C ASP A 445 4.72 7.69 -3.73
N PHE A 446 4.04 8.84 -3.71
CA PHE A 446 4.36 9.94 -2.79
C PHE A 446 4.34 9.49 -1.31
N SER A 447 3.34 8.72 -0.90
CA SER A 447 3.20 8.26 0.48
C SER A 447 4.23 7.21 0.88
N LYS A 448 4.62 6.31 -0.04
CA LYS A 448 5.69 5.31 0.16
C LYS A 448 7.05 5.99 0.28
N ILE A 449 7.28 6.98 -0.57
CA ILE A 449 8.49 7.79 -0.57
C ILE A 449 8.61 8.61 0.73
N GLU A 450 7.54 9.25 1.20
CA GLU A 450 7.51 10.00 2.46
C GLU A 450 7.80 9.11 3.67
N ALA A 451 7.34 7.85 3.62
CA ALA A 451 7.58 6.84 4.65
C ALA A 451 8.96 6.16 4.57
N GLY A 452 9.81 6.49 3.58
CA GLY A 452 11.11 5.86 3.38
C GLY A 452 11.07 4.39 2.97
N LYS A 453 9.95 3.92 2.38
CA LYS A 453 9.71 2.52 2.01
C LYS A 453 9.97 2.22 0.52
N VAL A 454 10.79 3.02 -0.14
CA VAL A 454 11.13 2.82 -1.56
C VAL A 454 12.57 2.31 -1.66
N ASP A 455 12.71 1.08 -2.09
CA ASP A 455 14.00 0.47 -2.44
C ASP A 455 14.33 0.81 -3.89
N ILE A 456 15.55 1.30 -4.14
CA ILE A 456 16.08 1.56 -5.48
C ILE A 456 16.81 0.30 -5.95
N GLU A 457 16.42 -0.23 -7.11
CA GLU A 457 17.08 -1.40 -7.69
C GLU A 457 18.42 -1.01 -8.34
N SER A 458 19.35 -1.97 -8.41
CA SER A 458 20.65 -1.80 -9.08
C SER A 458 20.94 -2.97 -10.01
N ILE A 459 20.29 -2.93 -11.17
CA ILE A 459 20.35 -3.97 -12.21
C ILE A 459 21.06 -3.44 -13.46
N HIS A 460 21.56 -4.35 -14.30
CA HIS A 460 22.14 -4.01 -15.60
C HIS A 460 21.01 -3.74 -16.59
N PHE A 461 21.08 -2.61 -17.31
CA PHE A 461 20.08 -2.24 -18.31
C PHE A 461 20.69 -1.44 -19.47
N ASN A 462 20.08 -1.52 -20.65
CA ASN A 462 20.41 -0.66 -21.79
C ASN A 462 19.46 0.55 -21.86
N LEU A 463 20.02 1.76 -21.73
CA LEU A 463 19.23 3.00 -21.74
C LEU A 463 18.43 3.20 -23.05
N ASN A 464 19.01 2.83 -24.20
CA ASN A 464 18.36 3.04 -25.50
C ASN A 464 17.14 2.12 -25.68
N ASN A 465 17.31 0.83 -25.39
CA ASN A 465 16.27 -0.16 -25.71
C ASN A 465 15.27 -0.33 -24.57
N GLU A 466 15.72 -0.39 -23.31
CA GLU A 466 14.83 -0.73 -22.19
C GLU A 466 14.07 0.50 -21.66
N VAL A 467 14.60 1.71 -21.86
CA VAL A 467 14.01 2.95 -21.31
C VAL A 467 13.53 3.88 -22.43
N LEU A 468 14.42 4.30 -23.34
CA LEU A 468 14.10 5.35 -24.31
C LEU A 468 13.12 4.89 -25.40
N GLU A 469 13.21 3.65 -25.89
CA GLU A 469 12.28 3.10 -26.88
C GLU A 469 10.83 3.06 -26.37
N ASN A 470 10.63 2.54 -25.16
CA ASN A 470 9.34 2.50 -24.48
C ASN A 470 8.75 3.91 -24.31
N ILE A 471 9.57 4.86 -23.86
CA ILE A 471 9.14 6.24 -23.66
C ILE A 471 8.82 6.95 -24.97
N SER A 472 9.67 6.73 -25.99
CA SER A 472 9.50 7.31 -27.33
C SER A 472 8.16 6.90 -27.94
N THR A 473 7.80 5.62 -27.83
CA THR A 473 6.52 5.09 -28.34
C THR A 473 5.33 5.79 -27.69
N VAL A 474 5.34 5.94 -26.37
CA VAL A 474 4.23 6.55 -25.62
C VAL A 474 4.09 8.05 -25.90
N ILE A 475 5.20 8.78 -25.97
CA ILE A 475 5.18 10.23 -26.09
C ILE A 475 4.99 10.71 -27.54
N SER A 476 5.45 9.92 -28.53
CA SER A 476 5.33 10.27 -29.95
C SER A 476 3.88 10.40 -30.39
N LEU A 477 2.99 9.53 -29.90
CA LEU A 477 1.54 9.62 -30.17
C LEU A 477 0.96 10.94 -29.65
N LYS A 478 1.28 11.31 -28.40
CA LYS A 478 0.78 12.56 -27.77
C LYS A 478 1.34 13.82 -28.43
N ALA A 479 2.60 13.77 -28.89
CA ALA A 479 3.23 14.87 -29.59
C ALA A 479 2.64 15.04 -31.00
N ALA A 480 2.37 13.93 -31.70
CA ALA A 480 1.74 13.91 -33.02
C ALA A 480 0.33 14.51 -32.99
N ASP A 481 -0.49 14.17 -31.99
CA ASP A 481 -1.84 14.73 -31.80
C ASP A 481 -1.83 16.27 -31.70
N LYS A 482 -0.74 16.86 -31.20
CA LYS A 482 -0.56 18.31 -31.08
C LYS A 482 0.29 18.94 -32.19
N GLY A 483 0.85 18.15 -33.10
CA GLY A 483 1.79 18.62 -34.12
C GLY A 483 3.09 19.21 -33.54
N ILE A 484 3.59 18.66 -32.44
CA ILE A 484 4.84 19.07 -31.79
C ILE A 484 5.98 18.17 -32.30
N ALA A 485 7.10 18.77 -32.71
CA ALA A 485 8.28 18.01 -33.12
C ALA A 485 8.99 17.42 -31.89
N LEU A 486 9.36 16.14 -31.94
CA LEU A 486 10.03 15.44 -30.84
C LEU A 486 11.43 14.99 -31.30
N ASN A 487 12.46 15.38 -30.56
CA ASN A 487 13.86 15.09 -30.86
C ASN A 487 14.53 14.35 -29.70
N PHE A 488 15.36 13.36 -30.01
CA PHE A 488 16.19 12.65 -29.04
C PHE A 488 17.67 12.85 -29.39
N GLU A 489 18.43 13.42 -28.46
CA GLU A 489 19.86 13.70 -28.58
C GLU A 489 20.64 12.90 -27.54
N ILE A 490 21.00 11.65 -27.87
CA ILE A 490 21.76 10.78 -26.98
C ILE A 490 23.25 10.86 -27.31
N SER A 491 24.09 11.12 -26.31
CA SER A 491 25.54 11.21 -26.51
C SER A 491 26.13 9.85 -26.94
N PRO A 492 26.99 9.81 -27.97
CA PRO A 492 27.66 8.57 -28.40
C PRO A 492 28.68 8.05 -27.37
N ASP A 493 29.11 8.89 -26.42
CA ASP A 493 30.05 8.52 -25.36
C ASP A 493 29.37 7.81 -24.17
N LEU A 494 28.05 7.62 -24.24
CA LEU A 494 27.26 6.99 -23.18
C LEU A 494 27.43 5.45 -23.23
N PRO A 495 27.77 4.79 -22.11
CA PRO A 495 27.91 3.33 -22.09
C PRO A 495 26.61 2.63 -22.51
N GLN A 496 26.70 1.60 -23.37
CA GLN A 496 25.52 0.85 -23.83
C GLN A 496 24.77 0.14 -22.69
N VAL A 497 25.49 -0.28 -21.64
CA VAL A 497 24.91 -0.90 -20.45
C VAL A 497 25.29 -0.09 -19.23
N LEU A 498 24.27 0.33 -18.49
CA LEU A 498 24.37 1.03 -17.22
C LEU A 498 23.89 0.10 -16.11
N ARG A 499 24.29 0.37 -14.87
CA ARG A 499 23.74 -0.29 -13.70
C ARG A 499 22.98 0.70 -12.82
N GLY A 500 21.71 0.39 -12.53
CA GLY A 500 20.77 1.25 -11.78
C GLY A 500 19.33 0.74 -11.89
N ASP A 501 18.36 1.63 -11.68
CA ASP A 501 16.92 1.32 -11.73
C ASP A 501 16.27 1.89 -13.01
N PRO A 502 16.05 1.08 -14.08
CA PRO A 502 15.49 1.57 -15.34
C PRO A 502 14.03 2.01 -15.20
N LEU A 503 13.26 1.42 -14.29
CA LEU A 503 11.85 1.74 -14.08
C LEU A 503 11.70 3.14 -13.49
N ARG A 504 12.45 3.45 -12.43
CA ARG A 504 12.43 4.77 -11.78
C ARG A 504 13.02 5.84 -12.68
N LEU A 505 14.09 5.51 -13.40
CA LEU A 505 14.66 6.41 -14.40
C LEU A 505 13.63 6.75 -15.47
N GLY A 506 12.93 5.75 -16.02
CA GLY A 506 11.89 5.94 -17.01
C GLY A 506 10.71 6.76 -16.47
N GLN A 507 10.33 6.56 -15.20
CA GLN A 507 9.28 7.32 -14.53
C GLN A 507 9.61 8.83 -14.46
N ILE A 508 10.85 9.20 -14.11
CA ILE A 508 11.28 10.61 -14.10
C ILE A 508 11.21 11.19 -15.53
N ILE A 509 11.78 10.50 -16.51
CA ILE A 509 11.86 10.96 -17.90
C ILE A 509 10.46 11.16 -18.50
N LEU A 510 9.59 10.16 -18.34
CA LEU A 510 8.22 10.18 -18.88
C LEU A 510 7.40 11.34 -18.28
N ASN A 511 7.61 11.64 -17.00
CA ASN A 511 6.94 12.74 -16.32
C ASN A 511 7.37 14.11 -16.87
N LEU A 512 8.67 14.32 -17.04
CA LEU A 512 9.21 15.54 -17.63
C LEU A 512 8.74 15.73 -19.08
N LEU A 513 8.77 14.66 -19.89
CA LEU A 513 8.29 14.70 -21.28
C LEU A 513 6.79 14.96 -21.39
N ASN A 514 5.96 14.33 -20.53
CA ASN A 514 4.54 14.61 -20.49
C ASN A 514 4.26 16.08 -20.17
N ASN A 515 5.02 16.67 -19.23
CA ASN A 515 4.90 18.09 -18.92
C ASN A 515 5.33 18.96 -20.11
N ALA A 516 6.45 18.66 -20.76
CA ALA A 516 6.93 19.37 -21.94
C ALA A 516 5.89 19.37 -23.09
N VAL A 517 5.30 18.22 -23.42
CA VAL A 517 4.24 18.09 -24.43
C VAL A 517 2.93 18.75 -23.96
N LYS A 518 2.64 18.72 -22.67
CA LYS A 518 1.45 19.36 -22.09
C LYS A 518 1.48 20.88 -22.26
N PHE A 519 2.61 21.52 -21.96
CA PHE A 519 2.77 22.97 -21.92
C PHE A 519 3.31 23.59 -23.22
N THR A 520 3.71 22.76 -24.19
CA THR A 520 4.00 23.20 -25.55
C THR A 520 2.74 23.14 -26.40
N SER A 521 2.41 24.23 -27.08
CA SER A 521 1.26 24.30 -27.98
C SER A 521 1.64 24.14 -29.45
N LYS A 522 2.80 24.67 -29.85
CA LYS A 522 3.46 24.50 -31.15
C LYS A 522 4.97 24.62 -30.94
N GLY A 523 5.76 23.92 -31.74
CA GLY A 523 7.23 23.94 -31.66
C GLY A 523 7.80 22.55 -31.43
N SER A 524 8.80 22.43 -30.55
CA SER A 524 9.52 21.17 -30.34
C SER A 524 9.81 20.85 -28.88
N VAL A 525 9.92 19.56 -28.59
CA VAL A 525 10.42 19.01 -27.34
C VAL A 525 11.66 18.18 -27.67
N THR A 526 12.76 18.41 -26.96
CA THR A 526 14.03 17.70 -27.15
C THR A 526 14.44 17.02 -25.85
N LEU A 527 14.69 15.71 -25.90
CA LEU A 527 15.32 14.95 -24.81
C LEU A 527 16.81 14.80 -25.12
N ARG A 528 17.68 15.16 -24.17
CA ARG A 528 19.12 14.98 -24.27
C ARG A 528 19.64 14.12 -23.12
N ALA A 529 20.51 13.16 -23.38
CA ALA A 529 21.15 12.35 -22.33
C ALA A 529 22.67 12.24 -22.55
N PHE A 530 23.45 12.51 -21.51
CA PHE A 530 24.91 12.49 -21.54
C PHE A 530 25.51 12.22 -20.16
N ILE A 531 26.76 11.74 -20.11
CA ILE A 531 27.52 11.61 -18.86
C ILE A 531 28.10 12.98 -18.50
N GLN A 532 27.76 13.50 -17.32
CA GLN A 532 28.25 14.81 -16.86
C GLN A 532 29.63 14.68 -16.23
N ASP A 533 29.79 13.72 -15.32
CA ASP A 533 31.01 13.50 -14.54
C ASP A 533 31.32 12.01 -14.45
N THR A 534 32.61 11.68 -14.44
CA THR A 534 33.11 10.32 -14.23
C THR A 534 34.00 10.28 -12.99
N SER A 535 33.74 9.31 -12.11
CA SER A 535 34.55 9.03 -10.93
C SER A 535 35.13 7.62 -10.98
N ALA A 536 35.99 7.27 -10.04
CA ALA A 536 36.54 5.91 -9.91
C ALA A 536 35.49 4.86 -9.47
N GLU A 537 34.36 5.30 -8.90
CA GLU A 537 33.31 4.44 -8.32
C GLU A 537 31.99 4.46 -9.11
N GLY A 538 31.84 5.33 -10.12
CA GLY A 538 30.61 5.46 -10.91
C GLY A 538 30.61 6.64 -11.90
N ALA A 539 29.53 6.76 -12.69
CA ALA A 539 29.29 7.84 -13.65
C ALA A 539 27.97 8.56 -13.35
N THR A 540 27.98 9.89 -13.42
CA THR A 540 26.77 10.71 -13.26
C THR A 540 26.08 10.85 -14.62
N LEU A 541 24.93 10.21 -14.79
CA LEU A 541 24.08 10.38 -15.97
C LEU A 541 23.24 11.65 -15.79
N ARG A 542 23.30 12.56 -16.77
CA ARG A 542 22.46 13.74 -16.86
C ARG A 542 21.48 13.61 -18.01
N VAL A 543 20.21 13.88 -17.71
CA VAL A 543 19.13 13.90 -18.70
C VAL A 543 18.43 15.26 -18.64
N GLU A 544 18.22 15.84 -19.82
CA GLU A 544 17.59 17.15 -20.01
C GLU A 544 16.38 17.00 -20.94
N VAL A 545 15.29 17.68 -20.60
CA VAL A 545 14.08 17.78 -21.42
C VAL A 545 13.81 19.26 -21.66
N THR A 546 14.01 19.70 -22.89
CA THR A 546 13.82 21.09 -23.32
C THR A 546 12.56 21.22 -24.15
N ASP A 547 11.70 22.16 -23.79
CA ASP A 547 10.46 22.50 -24.49
C ASP A 547 10.46 23.96 -24.94
N THR A 548 9.80 24.24 -26.08
CA THR A 548 9.57 25.60 -26.59
C THR A 548 8.19 26.13 -26.19
N GLY A 549 7.69 25.72 -25.03
CA GLY A 549 6.37 26.07 -24.52
C GLY A 549 6.32 27.43 -23.84
N ILE A 550 5.31 27.63 -22.97
CA ILE A 550 5.03 28.92 -22.33
C ILE A 550 6.13 29.40 -21.35
N GLY A 551 7.05 28.53 -20.95
CA GLY A 551 8.04 28.83 -19.91
C GLY A 551 7.41 29.10 -18.53
N LEU A 552 8.24 29.53 -17.58
CA LEU A 552 7.87 29.79 -16.18
C LEU A 552 8.34 31.17 -15.74
N THR A 553 7.58 31.80 -14.83
CA THR A 553 8.01 33.01 -14.13
C THR A 553 8.96 32.69 -12.96
N GLU A 554 9.71 33.68 -12.48
CA GLU A 554 10.59 33.53 -11.30
C GLU A 554 9.84 33.09 -10.04
N GLU A 555 8.59 33.50 -9.87
CA GLU A 555 7.73 33.10 -8.75
C GLU A 555 7.31 31.64 -8.88
N GLN A 556 6.92 31.20 -10.09
CA GLN A 556 6.55 29.80 -10.35
C GLN A 556 7.73 28.84 -10.16
N ARG A 557 8.96 29.28 -10.45
CA ARG A 557 10.17 28.47 -10.28
C ARG A 557 10.46 28.10 -8.81
N LYS A 558 10.17 28.99 -7.85
CA LYS A 558 10.53 28.80 -6.43
C LYS A 558 9.70 27.73 -5.70
N GLY A 559 8.50 27.41 -6.19
CA GLY A 559 7.60 26.41 -5.57
C GLY A 559 7.35 25.16 -6.41
N LEU A 560 8.02 25.01 -7.57
CA LEU A 560 7.67 24.03 -8.59
C LEU A 560 7.82 22.56 -8.15
N PHE A 561 8.76 22.29 -7.26
CA PHE A 561 9.05 20.95 -6.73
C PHE A 561 8.42 20.69 -5.35
N GLU A 562 7.59 21.62 -4.84
CA GLU A 562 6.82 21.41 -3.62
C GLU A 562 5.56 20.60 -3.89
N SER A 563 5.20 19.70 -2.98
CA SER A 563 4.02 18.83 -3.13
C SER A 563 2.73 19.64 -3.23
N PHE A 564 1.85 19.23 -4.15
CA PHE A 564 0.54 19.86 -4.41
C PHE A 564 0.60 21.32 -4.90
N ASN A 565 1.79 21.84 -5.21
CA ASN A 565 1.94 23.20 -5.69
C ASN A 565 1.71 23.22 -7.21
N GLN A 566 0.73 24.01 -7.67
CA GLN A 566 0.37 24.14 -9.08
C GLN A 566 0.54 25.60 -9.51
N ALA A 567 1.28 25.82 -10.59
CA ALA A 567 1.70 27.14 -11.05
C ALA A 567 0.56 28.07 -11.51
N ASP A 568 -0.69 27.57 -11.62
CA ASP A 568 -1.84 28.33 -12.08
C ASP A 568 -3.14 27.82 -11.42
N THR A 569 -3.78 28.65 -10.58
CA THR A 569 -5.12 28.33 -10.01
C THR A 569 -6.26 28.56 -11.00
N SER A 570 -5.97 29.17 -12.16
CA SER A 570 -6.97 29.60 -13.15
C SER A 570 -7.24 28.59 -14.30
N THR A 571 -6.35 27.60 -14.51
CA THR A 571 -6.39 26.69 -15.66
C THR A 571 -6.86 25.26 -15.34
N THR A 572 -7.41 25.05 -14.14
CA THR A 572 -7.89 23.75 -13.62
C THR A 572 -8.91 23.04 -14.51
N ARG A 573 -9.58 23.75 -15.43
CA ARG A 573 -10.54 23.15 -16.38
C ARG A 573 -9.96 22.70 -17.71
N LYS A 574 -8.72 23.05 -18.05
CA LYS A 574 -8.19 22.79 -19.41
C LYS A 574 -7.12 21.69 -19.48
N TYR A 575 -6.33 21.46 -18.43
CA TYR A 575 -5.21 20.49 -18.46
C TYR A 575 -4.90 19.83 -17.10
N GLY A 576 -5.86 19.11 -16.51
CA GLY A 576 -5.76 18.49 -15.17
C GLY A 576 -4.43 17.78 -14.85
N GLY A 577 -4.00 17.86 -13.59
CA GLY A 577 -2.84 17.16 -13.03
C GLY A 577 -2.87 17.20 -11.50
N THR A 578 -2.16 16.27 -10.85
CA THR A 578 -2.13 16.09 -9.38
C THR A 578 -1.23 17.09 -8.66
N GLY A 579 -0.27 17.68 -9.36
CA GLY A 579 0.80 18.50 -8.74
C GLY A 579 1.81 17.67 -7.94
N LEU A 580 1.78 16.34 -8.06
CA LEU A 580 2.71 15.42 -7.37
C LEU A 580 3.86 14.95 -8.26
N GLY A 581 3.70 15.00 -9.58
CA GLY A 581 4.69 14.45 -10.50
C GLY A 581 6.12 15.02 -10.31
N LEU A 582 6.25 16.33 -10.20
CA LEU A 582 7.58 16.95 -10.05
C LEU A 582 8.19 16.72 -8.66
N SER A 583 7.38 16.64 -7.60
CA SER A 583 7.88 16.32 -6.27
C SER A 583 8.31 14.86 -6.14
N ILE A 584 7.60 13.93 -6.79
CA ILE A 584 8.01 12.51 -6.93
C ILE A 584 9.31 12.42 -7.71
N SER A 585 9.41 13.11 -8.86
CA SER A 585 10.61 13.11 -9.71
C SER A 585 11.84 13.62 -8.95
N LYS A 586 11.68 14.67 -8.16
CA LYS A 586 12.72 15.18 -7.26
C LYS A 586 13.17 14.11 -6.27
N LYS A 587 12.23 13.45 -5.61
CA LYS A 587 12.57 12.51 -4.55
C LYS A 587 13.17 11.22 -5.08
N LEU A 588 12.74 10.75 -6.25
CA LEU A 588 13.39 9.63 -6.95
C LEU A 588 14.81 9.98 -7.38
N SER A 589 15.03 11.17 -7.93
CA SER A 589 16.39 11.63 -8.27
C SER A 589 17.32 11.68 -7.04
N GLU A 590 16.83 12.22 -5.91
CA GLU A 590 17.56 12.22 -4.63
C GLU A 590 17.88 10.80 -4.13
N LEU A 591 16.93 9.86 -4.22
CA LEU A 591 17.12 8.46 -3.83
C LEU A 591 18.14 7.73 -4.74
N MET A 592 18.21 8.11 -6.01
CA MET A 592 19.20 7.62 -6.98
C MET A 592 20.55 8.38 -6.91
N GLY A 593 20.77 9.16 -5.84
CA GLY A 593 22.03 9.84 -5.57
C GLY A 593 22.30 11.07 -6.44
N GLY A 594 21.28 11.64 -7.07
CA GLY A 594 21.38 12.83 -7.91
C GLY A 594 20.49 13.99 -7.47
N GLU A 595 20.26 14.93 -8.37
CA GLU A 595 19.44 16.12 -8.16
C GLU A 595 18.54 16.43 -9.36
N ILE A 596 17.58 17.34 -9.21
CA ILE A 596 16.68 17.80 -10.28
C ILE A 596 16.59 19.32 -10.27
N GLY A 597 16.45 19.92 -11.45
CA GLY A 597 16.34 21.36 -11.59
C GLY A 597 15.59 21.80 -12.84
N VAL A 598 15.43 23.11 -12.96
CA VAL A 598 14.77 23.74 -14.11
C VAL A 598 15.43 25.08 -14.44
N GLU A 599 15.63 25.30 -15.73
CA GLU A 599 16.00 26.58 -16.33
C GLU A 599 14.87 27.00 -17.27
N SER A 600 14.24 28.13 -17.02
CA SER A 600 13.06 28.53 -17.80
C SER A 600 12.95 30.03 -17.93
N THR A 601 12.46 30.48 -19.08
CA THR A 601 12.14 31.89 -19.34
C THR A 601 10.72 31.98 -19.87
N TYR A 602 9.87 32.76 -19.18
CA TYR A 602 8.49 32.97 -19.57
C TYR A 602 8.36 33.46 -21.02
N GLY A 603 7.56 32.74 -21.81
CA GLY A 603 7.30 32.99 -23.24
C GLY A 603 8.32 32.40 -24.21
N ILE A 604 9.40 31.76 -23.73
CA ILE A 604 10.45 31.18 -24.58
C ILE A 604 10.45 29.64 -24.49
N GLY A 605 10.32 29.09 -23.28
CA GLY A 605 10.38 27.65 -23.04
C GLY A 605 11.03 27.29 -21.72
N SER A 606 11.15 25.99 -21.44
CA SER A 606 11.80 25.47 -20.24
C SER A 606 12.75 24.33 -20.57
N THR A 607 13.80 24.18 -19.77
CA THR A 607 14.69 23.02 -19.73
C THR A 607 14.63 22.44 -18.34
N PHE A 608 14.00 21.28 -18.20
CA PHE A 608 14.04 20.48 -16.99
C PHE A 608 15.18 19.50 -17.09
N TRP A 609 15.92 19.31 -16.00
CA TRP A 609 17.07 18.42 -16.00
C TRP A 609 17.16 17.66 -14.69
N PHE A 610 17.69 16.45 -14.74
CA PHE A 610 18.02 15.70 -13.54
C PHE A 610 19.32 14.91 -13.73
N THR A 611 19.92 14.53 -12.61
CA THR A 611 21.10 13.65 -12.58
C THR A 611 20.79 12.39 -11.79
N VAL A 612 21.45 11.28 -12.12
CA VAL A 612 21.43 10.03 -11.34
C VAL A 612 22.83 9.43 -11.33
N GLN A 613 23.17 8.72 -10.25
CA GLN A 613 24.40 7.94 -10.18
C GLN A 613 24.19 6.56 -10.82
N CYS A 614 25.07 6.19 -11.76
CA CYS A 614 25.07 4.88 -12.38
C CYS A 614 26.46 4.23 -12.22
N GLU A 615 26.51 2.94 -11.92
CA GLU A 615 27.80 2.23 -11.93
C GLU A 615 28.17 1.87 -13.38
N ARG A 616 29.46 2.00 -13.70
CA ARG A 616 29.99 1.65 -15.01
C ARG A 616 30.29 0.16 -15.06
N VAL A 617 29.73 -0.53 -16.05
CA VAL A 617 29.99 -1.95 -16.30
C VAL A 617 31.22 -2.07 -17.19
N ASP A 618 32.16 -2.94 -16.83
CA ASP A 618 33.35 -3.21 -17.63
C ASP A 618 32.92 -3.92 -18.94
N PRO A 619 33.29 -3.44 -20.14
CA PRO A 619 32.88 -4.05 -21.40
C PRO A 619 33.21 -5.54 -21.52
N SER A 620 34.19 -6.03 -20.75
CA SER A 620 34.62 -7.43 -20.73
C SER A 620 33.72 -8.40 -19.95
N SER A 621 32.78 -7.93 -19.12
CA SER A 621 31.88 -8.81 -18.35
C SER A 621 30.62 -9.24 -19.11
N ILE A 622 30.39 -8.74 -20.32
CA ILE A 622 29.26 -9.12 -21.18
C ILE A 622 29.77 -10.06 -22.27
N THR A 623 29.93 -11.35 -21.94
CA THR A 623 30.00 -12.39 -22.98
C THR A 623 28.59 -12.66 -23.48
N ASN A 624 28.14 -11.91 -24.49
CA ASN A 624 26.89 -12.23 -25.18
C ASN A 624 27.11 -13.39 -26.17
N GLU A 625 26.32 -14.46 -26.03
CA GLU A 625 26.27 -15.59 -26.97
C GLU A 625 25.98 -15.16 -28.43
N ASN A 626 25.44 -13.95 -28.64
CA ASN A 626 25.18 -13.33 -29.95
C ASN A 626 26.45 -12.91 -30.73
N SER A 627 27.64 -12.86 -30.11
CA SER A 627 28.88 -12.47 -30.80
C SER A 627 29.29 -13.44 -31.93
N TYR A 628 28.76 -14.66 -31.96
CA TYR A 628 29.02 -15.61 -33.04
C TYR A 628 28.18 -15.35 -34.30
N HIS A 629 27.00 -14.74 -34.19
CA HIS A 629 26.08 -14.51 -35.32
C HIS A 629 26.30 -13.16 -36.03
N LEU A 630 26.80 -12.13 -35.32
CA LEU A 630 27.06 -10.79 -35.87
C LEU A 630 28.20 -10.75 -36.90
N LYS A 631 29.10 -11.75 -36.93
CA LYS A 631 30.22 -11.80 -37.88
C LYS A 631 29.80 -11.76 -39.35
N SER A 632 28.56 -12.14 -39.65
CA SER A 632 28.01 -12.20 -41.01
C SER A 632 27.46 -10.85 -41.50
N LEU A 633 27.17 -9.91 -40.59
CA LEU A 633 26.62 -8.58 -40.89
C LEU A 633 27.71 -7.49 -40.99
N ILE A 634 28.88 -7.75 -40.40
CA ILE A 634 30.00 -6.81 -40.39
C ILE A 634 30.46 -6.51 -41.83
N GLY A 635 30.37 -5.24 -42.22
CA GLY A 635 30.79 -4.72 -43.53
C GLY A 635 29.70 -4.67 -44.60
N SER A 636 28.50 -5.22 -44.35
CA SER A 636 27.37 -5.19 -45.30
C SER A 636 26.95 -3.75 -45.63
N LYS A 637 26.65 -3.46 -46.90
CA LYS A 637 26.20 -2.14 -47.36
C LYS A 637 24.68 -2.07 -47.34
N VAL A 638 24.14 -1.19 -46.51
CA VAL A 638 22.69 -1.05 -46.29
C VAL A 638 22.23 0.34 -46.70
N LEU A 639 21.17 0.40 -47.52
CA LEU A 639 20.48 1.64 -47.87
C LEU A 639 19.20 1.77 -47.03
N VAL A 640 19.06 2.83 -46.25
CA VAL A 640 17.83 3.17 -45.52
C VAL A 640 17.14 4.31 -46.27
N VAL A 641 15.88 4.10 -46.65
CA VAL A 641 15.05 5.08 -47.36
C VAL A 641 13.78 5.31 -46.56
N ASP A 642 13.67 6.47 -45.91
CA ASP A 642 12.53 6.84 -45.07
C ASP A 642 12.39 8.37 -45.07
N ASP A 643 11.17 8.89 -45.20
CA ASP A 643 10.92 10.33 -45.19
C ASP A 643 11.08 10.95 -43.79
N ASN A 644 11.00 10.10 -42.76
CA ASN A 644 11.21 10.47 -41.37
C ASN A 644 12.70 10.38 -40.98
N GLN A 645 13.31 11.54 -40.76
CA GLN A 645 14.72 11.65 -40.35
C GLN A 645 15.04 10.94 -39.02
N ASN A 646 14.10 10.91 -38.07
CA ASN A 646 14.31 10.22 -36.79
C ASN A 646 14.36 8.70 -37.00
N SER A 647 13.44 8.15 -37.80
CA SER A 647 13.47 6.73 -38.18
C SER A 647 14.78 6.35 -38.87
N CYS A 648 15.26 7.21 -39.78
CA CYS A 648 16.56 7.01 -40.44
C CYS A 648 17.73 6.96 -39.45
N LEU A 649 17.78 7.87 -38.48
CA LEU A 649 18.85 7.93 -37.49
C LEU A 649 18.85 6.71 -36.56
N VAL A 650 17.66 6.28 -36.12
CA VAL A 650 17.49 5.09 -35.27
C VAL A 650 17.95 3.83 -36.01
N LEU A 651 17.44 3.60 -37.23
CA LEU A 651 17.83 2.45 -38.04
C LEU A 651 19.32 2.45 -38.38
N LYS A 652 19.89 3.63 -38.68
CA LYS A 652 21.33 3.77 -38.88
C LYS A 652 22.11 3.38 -37.63
N GLY A 653 21.69 3.83 -36.45
CA GLY A 653 22.32 3.48 -35.17
C GLY A 653 22.36 1.97 -34.93
N TYR A 654 21.24 1.28 -35.11
CA TYR A 654 21.17 -0.19 -34.97
C TYR A 654 22.09 -0.89 -35.96
N LEU A 655 21.99 -0.53 -37.25
CA LEU A 655 22.76 -1.18 -38.31
C LEU A 655 24.27 -0.92 -38.19
N GLU A 656 24.69 0.29 -37.83
CA GLU A 656 26.11 0.58 -37.54
C GLU A 656 26.58 -0.16 -36.27
N GLY A 657 25.69 -0.32 -35.27
CA GLY A 657 25.92 -1.16 -34.09
C GLY A 657 26.16 -2.64 -34.43
N PHE A 658 25.55 -3.14 -35.50
CA PHE A 658 25.81 -4.48 -36.04
C PHE A 658 27.07 -4.56 -36.93
N GLY A 659 27.73 -3.43 -37.18
CA GLY A 659 28.92 -3.32 -38.04
C GLY A 659 28.63 -3.11 -39.53
N CYS A 660 27.41 -2.72 -39.91
CA CYS A 660 27.03 -2.43 -41.29
C CYS A 660 27.49 -1.03 -41.74
N ASN A 661 27.68 -0.85 -43.05
CA ASN A 661 27.91 0.44 -43.69
C ASN A 661 26.58 1.01 -44.20
N VAL A 662 26.04 2.02 -43.52
CA VAL A 662 24.68 2.53 -43.79
C VAL A 662 24.69 3.83 -44.59
N MET A 663 23.84 3.92 -45.60
CA MET A 663 23.55 5.15 -46.36
C MET A 663 22.08 5.51 -46.20
N ILE A 664 21.77 6.79 -45.97
CA ILE A 664 20.39 7.28 -45.78
C ILE A 664 19.95 8.09 -47.00
N LYS A 665 18.69 7.91 -47.42
CA LYS A 665 17.97 8.75 -48.37
C LYS A 665 16.57 9.09 -47.83
N ASN A 666 16.07 10.28 -48.16
CA ASN A 666 14.82 10.79 -47.58
C ASN A 666 13.60 10.65 -48.52
N SER A 667 13.79 10.08 -49.72
CA SER A 667 12.70 9.83 -50.66
C SER A 667 13.04 8.70 -51.63
N GLY A 668 12.01 8.14 -52.26
CA GLY A 668 12.16 7.13 -53.30
C GLY A 668 12.91 7.62 -54.54
N GLU A 669 12.71 8.89 -54.92
CA GLU A 669 13.42 9.55 -56.02
C GLU A 669 14.94 9.60 -55.77
N GLU A 670 15.35 10.06 -54.58
CA GLU A 670 16.78 10.16 -54.23
C GLU A 670 17.45 8.79 -54.14
N ALA A 671 16.70 7.76 -53.72
CA ALA A 671 17.16 6.38 -53.71
C ALA A 671 17.38 5.85 -55.15
N LEU A 672 16.45 6.11 -56.07
CA LEU A 672 16.57 5.73 -57.47
C LEU A 672 17.74 6.44 -58.16
N GLU A 673 17.91 7.75 -57.97
CA GLU A 673 19.04 8.51 -58.53
C GLU A 673 20.39 7.96 -58.06
N LEU A 674 20.49 7.61 -56.78
CA LEU A 674 21.70 7.02 -56.20
C LEU A 674 22.02 5.65 -56.82
N ILE A 675 21.00 4.82 -57.00
CA ILE A 675 21.12 3.47 -57.56
C ILE A 675 21.47 3.53 -59.06
N GLU A 676 20.88 4.45 -59.82
CA GLU A 676 21.14 4.60 -61.26
C GLU A 676 22.52 5.20 -61.55
N GLY A 677 22.88 6.24 -60.77
CA GLY A 677 24.08 7.05 -60.95
C GLY A 677 25.37 6.47 -60.36
N SER A 678 25.27 5.50 -59.45
CA SER A 678 26.43 4.85 -58.84
C SER A 678 26.64 3.40 -59.34
N ASN A 679 27.86 2.89 -59.20
CA ASN A 679 28.17 1.45 -59.38
C ASN A 679 28.13 0.70 -58.03
N THR A 680 27.56 1.31 -56.99
CA THR A 680 27.54 0.75 -55.64
C THR A 680 26.40 -0.25 -55.52
N THR A 681 26.72 -1.50 -55.25
CA THR A 681 25.73 -2.53 -54.91
C THR A 681 25.40 -2.47 -53.41
N PHE A 682 24.12 -2.56 -53.08
CA PHE A 682 23.64 -2.70 -51.71
C PHE A 682 23.25 -4.15 -51.44
N ASP A 683 23.59 -4.62 -50.24
CA ASP A 683 23.23 -5.96 -49.77
C ASP A 683 21.78 -5.96 -49.25
N PHE A 684 21.40 -4.89 -48.53
CA PHE A 684 20.04 -4.66 -48.04
C PHE A 684 19.54 -3.26 -48.38
N ILE A 685 18.24 -3.15 -48.65
CA ILE A 685 17.52 -1.88 -48.73
C ILE A 685 16.37 -1.93 -47.74
N LEU A 686 16.39 -1.07 -46.73
CA LEU A 686 15.22 -0.79 -45.87
C LEU A 686 14.43 0.35 -46.51
N MET A 687 13.19 0.09 -46.89
CA MET A 687 12.35 1.01 -47.64
C MET A 687 11.09 1.33 -46.84
N ASP A 688 10.83 2.59 -46.52
CA ASP A 688 9.56 3.00 -45.95
C ASP A 688 8.45 2.89 -46.99
N TRP A 689 7.29 2.38 -46.58
CA TRP A 689 6.15 2.28 -47.48
C TRP A 689 5.57 3.65 -47.82
N ARG A 690 5.37 4.52 -46.83
CA ARG A 690 4.59 5.76 -46.99
C ARG A 690 5.48 7.00 -47.03
N MET A 691 6.12 7.21 -48.19
CA MET A 691 6.90 8.41 -48.47
C MET A 691 6.14 9.40 -49.37
N PRO A 692 6.34 10.72 -49.21
CA PRO A 692 5.82 11.75 -50.13
C PRO A 692 6.43 11.62 -51.52
N GLY A 693 5.61 11.81 -52.57
CA GLY A 693 6.07 11.65 -53.96
C GLY A 693 5.86 10.21 -54.43
N ILE A 694 6.95 9.51 -54.75
CA ILE A 694 6.92 8.07 -55.06
C ILE A 694 6.96 7.26 -53.75
N ASP A 695 5.93 6.45 -53.53
CA ASP A 695 5.84 5.57 -52.35
C ASP A 695 6.85 4.40 -52.41
N GLY A 696 7.02 3.69 -51.30
CA GLY A 696 7.99 2.58 -51.19
C GLY A 696 7.70 1.40 -52.11
N VAL A 697 6.42 1.16 -52.44
CA VAL A 697 6.00 0.06 -53.33
C VAL A 697 6.42 0.37 -54.77
N GLU A 698 6.08 1.56 -55.26
CA GLU A 698 6.45 2.03 -56.58
C GLU A 698 7.96 2.22 -56.72
N THR A 699 8.63 2.70 -55.68
CA THR A 699 10.10 2.78 -55.61
C THR A 699 10.71 1.38 -55.76
N THR A 700 10.19 0.39 -55.03
CA THR A 700 10.66 -1.00 -55.11
C THR A 700 10.46 -1.59 -56.52
N LYS A 701 9.31 -1.35 -57.16
CA LYS A 701 9.05 -1.80 -58.53
C LYS A 701 10.05 -1.23 -59.52
N ARG A 702 10.36 0.07 -59.42
CA ARG A 702 11.34 0.74 -60.28
C ARG A 702 12.75 0.22 -60.03
N ILE A 703 13.16 0.05 -58.78
CA ILE A 703 14.43 -0.56 -58.39
C ILE A 703 14.60 -1.96 -59.02
N ARG A 704 13.54 -2.79 -59.01
CA ARG A 704 13.56 -4.14 -59.62
C ARG A 704 13.59 -4.13 -61.15
N GLN A 705 13.19 -3.04 -61.80
CA GLN A 705 13.28 -2.88 -63.27
C GLN A 705 14.66 -2.43 -63.74
N LEU A 706 15.53 -1.95 -62.83
CA LEU A 706 16.88 -1.52 -63.17
C LEU A 706 17.81 -2.73 -63.38
N SER A 707 18.46 -2.77 -64.55
CA SER A 707 19.34 -3.89 -64.98
C SER A 707 20.63 -4.04 -64.15
N LYS A 708 20.90 -3.09 -63.24
CA LYS A 708 22.13 -2.99 -62.43
C LYS A 708 22.01 -3.60 -61.04
N ILE A 709 20.81 -3.94 -60.58
CA ILE A 709 20.60 -4.58 -59.28
C ILE A 709 20.46 -6.09 -59.50
N HIS A 710 21.26 -6.88 -58.78
CA HIS A 710 21.12 -8.34 -58.80
C HIS A 710 19.74 -8.71 -58.27
N ALA A 711 19.10 -9.72 -58.86
CA ALA A 711 17.83 -10.28 -58.39
C ALA A 711 17.86 -10.77 -56.92
N THR A 712 19.04 -10.77 -56.30
CA THR A 712 19.35 -11.22 -54.94
C THR A 712 19.48 -10.09 -53.91
N THR A 713 19.37 -8.79 -54.27
CA THR A 713 19.40 -7.71 -53.25
C THR A 713 18.11 -7.76 -52.44
N ASP A 714 18.22 -7.89 -51.12
CA ASP A 714 17.08 -8.01 -50.23
C ASP A 714 16.47 -6.64 -49.94
N ILE A 715 15.17 -6.48 -50.24
CA ILE A 715 14.43 -5.24 -49.96
C ILE A 715 13.44 -5.51 -48.83
N LEU A 716 13.65 -4.87 -47.69
CA LEU A 716 12.82 -4.96 -46.50
C LEU A 716 11.90 -3.73 -46.43
N MET A 717 10.59 -3.96 -46.52
CA MET A 717 9.61 -2.86 -46.39
C MET A 717 9.38 -2.54 -44.91
N VAL A 718 9.48 -1.27 -44.55
CA VAL A 718 9.18 -0.74 -43.22
C VAL A 718 7.84 0.00 -43.29
N THR A 719 6.88 -0.31 -42.41
CA THR A 719 5.51 0.26 -42.48
C THR A 719 4.93 0.59 -41.12
N ALA A 720 4.13 1.66 -41.03
CA ALA A 720 3.47 2.08 -39.80
C ALA A 720 2.19 1.31 -39.42
N HIS A 721 1.47 0.66 -40.35
CA HIS A 721 0.26 -0.16 -40.06
C HIS A 721 -0.13 -1.08 -41.26
N ASP A 722 -0.86 -2.16 -40.96
CA ASP A 722 -1.55 -3.11 -41.86
C ASP A 722 -0.71 -3.99 -42.83
N LYS A 723 -0.20 -5.12 -42.31
CA LYS A 723 0.37 -6.22 -43.11
C LYS A 723 -0.60 -6.82 -44.14
N VAL A 724 -1.91 -6.72 -43.88
CA VAL A 724 -2.96 -7.36 -44.71
C VAL A 724 -3.24 -6.57 -45.99
N GLU A 725 -3.16 -5.24 -45.94
CA GLU A 725 -3.35 -4.38 -47.12
C GLU A 725 -2.11 -4.38 -48.03
N LEU A 726 -0.91 -4.43 -47.42
CA LEU A 726 0.38 -4.50 -48.12
C LEU A 726 0.54 -5.80 -48.93
N GLY A 727 0.10 -6.93 -48.37
CA GLY A 727 0.15 -8.25 -49.02
C GLY A 727 -0.76 -8.39 -50.25
N LYS A 728 -1.70 -7.45 -50.47
CA LYS A 728 -2.56 -7.41 -51.67
C LYS A 728 -1.94 -6.59 -52.82
N GLN A 729 -0.95 -5.73 -52.54
CA GLN A 729 -0.37 -4.81 -53.53
C GLN A 729 1.05 -5.18 -53.99
N LEU A 730 1.70 -6.12 -53.31
CA LEU A 730 3.06 -6.61 -53.59
C LEU A 730 3.01 -8.12 -53.88
N ASP A 731 3.59 -8.54 -55.00
CA ASP A 731 3.87 -9.96 -55.24
C ASP A 731 5.00 -10.42 -54.30
N GLU A 732 4.93 -11.67 -53.79
CA GLU A 732 5.92 -12.28 -52.88
C GLU A 732 7.37 -12.27 -53.42
N HIS A 733 7.56 -11.99 -54.71
CA HIS A 733 8.87 -11.92 -55.37
C HIS A 733 9.50 -10.52 -55.41
N GLN A 734 8.81 -9.46 -54.98
CA GLN A 734 9.28 -8.07 -55.11
C GLN A 734 9.99 -7.53 -53.85
N VAL A 735 9.60 -8.01 -52.66
CA VAL A 735 10.16 -7.67 -51.35
C VAL A 735 10.55 -8.92 -50.55
N SER A 736 11.63 -8.83 -49.79
CA SER A 736 12.22 -9.95 -49.03
C SER A 736 11.69 -10.07 -47.60
N GLY A 737 10.98 -9.06 -47.10
CA GLY A 737 10.35 -9.06 -45.77
C GLY A 737 9.64 -7.75 -45.45
N ILE A 738 8.80 -7.76 -44.41
CA ILE A 738 8.03 -6.60 -43.94
C ILE A 738 8.26 -6.42 -42.43
N ILE A 739 8.76 -5.25 -42.04
CA ILE A 739 9.00 -4.80 -40.67
C ILE A 739 7.96 -3.72 -40.33
N VAL A 740 7.37 -3.79 -39.14
CA VAL A 740 6.35 -2.83 -38.69
C VAL A 740 7.03 -1.79 -37.78
N LYS A 741 6.65 -0.51 -37.88
CA LYS A 741 7.13 0.56 -37.00
C LYS A 741 6.32 0.55 -35.68
N PRO A 742 6.93 0.82 -34.52
CA PRO A 742 8.35 1.11 -34.32
C PRO A 742 9.23 -0.13 -34.55
N VAL A 743 10.37 0.07 -35.21
CA VAL A 743 11.31 -1.02 -35.52
C VAL A 743 12.18 -1.28 -34.30
N GLU A 744 12.00 -2.44 -33.66
CA GLU A 744 12.84 -2.88 -32.54
C GLU A 744 14.21 -3.40 -33.04
N GLU A 745 15.29 -3.12 -32.31
CA GLU A 745 16.65 -3.54 -32.67
C GLU A 745 16.75 -5.06 -32.87
N GLN A 746 16.13 -5.83 -31.97
CA GLN A 746 16.18 -7.30 -32.01
C GLN A 746 15.33 -7.87 -33.15
N GLN A 747 14.16 -7.29 -33.43
CA GLN A 747 13.33 -7.67 -34.57
C GLN A 747 14.06 -7.42 -35.90
N LEU A 748 14.77 -6.28 -36.01
CA LEU A 748 15.60 -5.96 -37.16
C LEU A 748 16.76 -6.96 -37.31
N LEU A 749 17.46 -7.26 -36.22
CA LEU A 749 18.55 -8.24 -36.19
C LEU A 749 18.09 -9.63 -36.61
N ASP A 750 16.99 -10.14 -36.03
CA ASP A 750 16.43 -11.46 -36.35
C ASP A 750 15.98 -11.53 -37.81
N THR A 751 15.37 -10.45 -38.31
CA THR A 751 14.94 -10.35 -39.71
C THR A 751 16.14 -10.38 -40.66
N LEU A 752 17.25 -9.73 -40.33
CA LEU A 752 18.47 -9.75 -41.13
C LEU A 752 19.19 -11.11 -41.04
N LEU A 753 19.36 -11.67 -39.84
CA LEU A 753 20.05 -12.94 -39.61
C LEU A 753 19.33 -14.14 -40.24
N SER A 754 17.99 -14.17 -40.16
CA SER A 754 17.18 -15.23 -40.80
C SER A 754 17.39 -15.31 -42.32
N ARG A 755 17.82 -14.22 -42.97
CA ARG A 755 18.08 -14.14 -44.42
C ARG A 755 19.47 -14.63 -44.81
N PHE A 756 20.43 -14.60 -43.90
CA PHE A 756 21.77 -15.18 -44.11
C PHE A 756 21.82 -16.71 -43.96
N GLY A 757 20.67 -17.39 -43.84
CA GLY A 757 20.60 -18.85 -43.68
C GLY A 757 20.99 -19.34 -42.29
N PHE A 758 21.26 -18.42 -41.36
CA PHE A 758 21.27 -18.73 -39.93
C PHE A 758 19.82 -18.82 -39.50
N ALA A 759 19.27 -20.03 -39.54
CA ALA A 759 18.09 -20.34 -38.75
C ALA A 759 18.50 -20.16 -37.27
N ALA A 760 18.41 -18.93 -36.77
CA ALA A 760 18.23 -18.70 -35.35
C ALA A 760 17.08 -19.62 -34.94
N SER A 761 17.33 -20.46 -33.94
CA SER A 761 16.40 -21.42 -33.37
C SER A 761 15.01 -20.79 -33.23
N SER A 762 14.20 -21.02 -34.25
CA SER A 762 12.86 -20.47 -34.42
C SER A 762 11.91 -21.32 -33.59
N GLU A 763 12.02 -21.22 -32.27
CA GLU A 763 11.02 -21.75 -31.33
C GLU A 763 10.19 -20.66 -30.65
N PHE A 764 10.45 -19.37 -30.92
CA PHE A 764 9.68 -18.30 -30.28
C PHE A 764 9.23 -17.22 -31.27
N LYS A 765 7.94 -16.88 -31.14
CA LYS A 765 7.19 -15.80 -31.77
C LYS A 765 6.63 -16.09 -33.16
N ASN A 766 5.38 -16.56 -33.17
CA ASN A 766 4.47 -16.35 -34.29
C ASN A 766 3.58 -15.11 -34.02
N LYS A 767 2.98 -14.59 -35.10
CA LYS A 767 2.45 -13.24 -35.36
C LYS A 767 1.52 -12.52 -34.34
N ASN A 768 1.23 -13.05 -33.15
CA ASN A 768 0.32 -12.43 -32.16
C ASN A 768 0.96 -12.19 -30.76
N GLY A 769 2.28 -12.26 -30.62
CA GLY A 769 2.93 -12.18 -29.30
C GLY A 769 2.75 -13.43 -28.43
N PHE A 770 2.19 -14.51 -29.01
CA PHE A 770 1.88 -15.74 -28.31
C PHE A 770 3.01 -16.78 -28.38
N PRO A 771 3.45 -17.34 -27.24
CA PRO A 771 4.26 -18.54 -27.22
C PRO A 771 3.39 -19.74 -27.66
N LYS A 772 3.81 -20.44 -28.73
CA LYS A 772 3.12 -21.66 -29.19
C LYS A 772 3.09 -22.77 -28.12
N GLN A 773 3.96 -22.69 -27.11
CA GLN A 773 4.09 -23.71 -26.06
C GLN A 773 2.89 -23.79 -25.10
N VAL A 774 2.08 -22.73 -24.99
CA VAL A 774 0.97 -22.65 -24.01
C VAL A 774 -0.38 -23.04 -24.63
N VAL A 775 -0.48 -23.05 -25.96
CA VAL A 775 -1.72 -23.41 -26.66
C VAL A 775 -2.03 -24.89 -26.41
N GLY A 776 -3.21 -25.17 -25.85
CA GLY A 776 -3.65 -26.51 -25.45
C GLY A 776 -3.27 -26.92 -24.04
N ALA A 777 -2.56 -26.09 -23.26
CA ALA A 777 -2.25 -26.37 -21.86
C ALA A 777 -3.51 -26.23 -20.98
N LYS A 778 -3.64 -27.10 -19.98
CA LYS A 778 -4.61 -27.08 -18.90
C LYS A 778 -4.01 -26.39 -17.68
N VAL A 779 -4.55 -25.23 -17.34
CA VAL A 779 -4.03 -24.35 -16.30
C VAL A 779 -5.08 -24.16 -15.21
N LEU A 780 -4.67 -24.31 -13.95
CA LEU A 780 -5.53 -24.02 -12.81
C LEU A 780 -5.39 -22.55 -12.41
N LEU A 781 -6.50 -21.83 -12.30
CA LEU A 781 -6.56 -20.47 -11.78
C LEU A 781 -7.16 -20.47 -10.37
N VAL A 782 -6.38 -20.02 -9.39
CA VAL A 782 -6.80 -19.89 -7.98
C VAL A 782 -6.95 -18.40 -7.66
N GLU A 783 -8.19 -17.93 -7.52
CA GLU A 783 -8.54 -16.51 -7.37
C GLU A 783 -9.85 -16.40 -6.59
N ASP A 784 -9.93 -15.56 -5.55
CA ASP A 784 -11.11 -15.46 -4.69
C ASP A 784 -12.24 -14.58 -5.27
N ASN A 785 -11.94 -13.77 -6.27
CA ASN A 785 -12.88 -12.86 -6.92
C ASN A 785 -13.44 -13.44 -8.23
N GLU A 786 -14.74 -13.72 -8.26
CA GLU A 786 -15.46 -14.28 -9.42
C GLU A 786 -15.33 -13.44 -10.70
N ILE A 787 -15.24 -12.11 -10.59
CA ILE A 787 -15.05 -11.23 -11.76
C ILE A 787 -13.65 -11.39 -12.34
N ASN A 788 -12.62 -11.50 -11.48
CA ASN A 788 -11.26 -11.72 -11.92
C ASN A 788 -11.09 -13.10 -12.55
N GLN A 789 -11.73 -14.13 -11.98
CA GLN A 789 -11.80 -15.46 -12.57
C GLN A 789 -12.38 -15.41 -13.98
N LEU A 790 -13.51 -14.71 -14.16
CA LEU A 790 -14.17 -14.57 -15.47
C LEU A 790 -13.26 -13.87 -16.48
N ILE A 791 -12.65 -12.75 -16.10
CA ILE A 791 -11.76 -11.97 -16.99
C ILE A 791 -10.56 -12.82 -17.42
N ALA A 792 -9.86 -13.44 -16.46
CA ALA A 792 -8.69 -14.26 -16.76
C ALA A 792 -9.07 -15.48 -17.62
N SER A 793 -10.19 -16.13 -17.33
CA SER A 793 -10.68 -17.26 -18.11
C SER A 793 -10.96 -16.87 -19.56
N GLU A 794 -11.65 -15.75 -19.80
CA GLU A 794 -11.95 -15.27 -21.16
C GLU A 794 -10.68 -14.87 -21.93
N VAL A 795 -9.76 -14.18 -21.27
CA VAL A 795 -8.49 -13.74 -21.88
C VAL A 795 -7.64 -14.93 -22.34
N LEU A 796 -7.55 -15.96 -21.52
CA LEU A 796 -6.73 -17.14 -21.76
C LEU A 796 -7.44 -18.17 -22.68
N ALA A 797 -8.77 -18.33 -22.56
CA ALA A 797 -9.56 -19.22 -23.41
C ALA A 797 -9.58 -18.76 -24.88
N LYS A 798 -9.63 -17.44 -25.14
CA LYS A 798 -9.47 -16.86 -26.49
C LYS A 798 -8.18 -17.31 -27.20
N GLN A 799 -7.23 -17.85 -26.45
CA GLN A 799 -5.88 -18.16 -26.90
C GLN A 799 -5.58 -19.65 -26.83
N GLY A 800 -6.62 -20.47 -26.61
CA GLY A 800 -6.56 -21.93 -26.65
C GLY A 800 -6.00 -22.58 -25.39
N VAL A 801 -6.00 -21.90 -24.25
CA VAL A 801 -5.65 -22.46 -22.94
C VAL A 801 -6.92 -22.98 -22.26
N PHE A 802 -6.89 -24.20 -21.73
CA PHE A 802 -7.99 -24.75 -20.92
C PHE A 802 -7.83 -24.34 -19.47
N ILE A 803 -8.89 -23.83 -18.84
CA ILE A 803 -8.81 -23.27 -17.49
C ILE A 803 -9.87 -23.85 -16.59
N ASP A 804 -9.41 -24.34 -15.44
CA ASP A 804 -10.25 -24.60 -14.28
C ASP A 804 -10.06 -23.47 -13.26
N THR A 805 -11.13 -23.07 -12.58
CA THR A 805 -11.08 -22.01 -11.57
C THR A 805 -11.50 -22.53 -10.19
N VAL A 806 -10.83 -22.04 -9.15
CA VAL A 806 -11.16 -22.30 -7.74
C VAL A 806 -10.98 -21.02 -6.91
N ASP A 807 -11.70 -20.92 -5.80
CA ASP A 807 -11.87 -19.68 -5.04
C ASP A 807 -10.90 -19.47 -3.85
N ASN A 808 -10.04 -20.45 -3.54
CA ASN A 808 -9.04 -20.33 -2.46
C ASN A 808 -7.91 -21.36 -2.57
N GLY A 809 -6.82 -21.15 -1.82
CA GLY A 809 -5.62 -21.98 -1.85
C GLY A 809 -5.84 -23.45 -1.47
N GLN A 810 -6.74 -23.73 -0.51
CA GLN A 810 -7.06 -25.10 -0.08
C GLN A 810 -7.71 -25.90 -1.21
N LYS A 811 -8.72 -25.33 -1.88
CA LYS A 811 -9.33 -25.95 -3.07
C LYS A 811 -8.35 -26.05 -4.24
N GLY A 812 -7.40 -25.12 -4.33
CA GLY A 812 -6.27 -25.21 -5.26
C GLY A 812 -5.45 -26.48 -5.07
N ILE A 813 -5.07 -26.79 -3.84
CA ILE A 813 -4.36 -28.03 -3.51
C ILE A 813 -5.19 -29.26 -3.89
N GLU A 814 -6.46 -29.29 -3.49
CA GLU A 814 -7.37 -30.41 -3.76
C GLU A 814 -7.55 -30.65 -5.26
N ALA A 815 -7.70 -29.58 -6.05
CA ALA A 815 -7.81 -29.67 -7.50
C ALA A 815 -6.54 -30.23 -8.15
N VAL A 816 -5.35 -29.77 -7.73
CA VAL A 816 -4.06 -30.27 -8.24
C VAL A 816 -3.88 -31.76 -7.93
N ILE A 817 -4.17 -32.18 -6.70
CA ILE A 817 -4.05 -33.59 -6.29
C ILE A 817 -5.02 -34.46 -7.08
N LYS A 818 -6.29 -34.04 -7.16
CA LYS A 818 -7.33 -34.77 -7.87
C LYS A 818 -6.99 -34.94 -9.36
N ALA A 819 -6.59 -33.87 -10.02
CA ALA A 819 -6.21 -33.89 -11.43
C ALA A 819 -5.05 -34.86 -11.70
N TYR A 820 -4.07 -34.90 -10.80
CA TYR A 820 -2.95 -35.85 -10.89
C TYR A 820 -3.40 -37.31 -10.69
N GLU A 821 -4.26 -37.58 -9.70
CA GLU A 821 -4.77 -38.93 -9.42
C GLU A 821 -5.66 -39.47 -10.53
N GLU A 822 -6.42 -38.60 -11.19
CA GLU A 822 -7.28 -38.92 -12.34
C GLU A 822 -6.48 -39.11 -13.65
N GLY A 823 -5.16 -38.85 -13.64
CA GLY A 823 -4.29 -38.99 -14.80
C GLY A 823 -4.40 -37.85 -15.81
N ASP A 824 -4.91 -36.68 -15.39
CA ASP A 824 -5.08 -35.47 -16.20
C ASP A 824 -4.53 -34.22 -15.47
N PRO A 825 -3.23 -34.19 -15.14
CA PRO A 825 -2.61 -33.17 -14.31
C PRO A 825 -2.55 -31.80 -15.00
N TYR A 826 -2.56 -30.72 -14.21
CA TYR A 826 -2.34 -29.37 -14.73
C TYR A 826 -0.90 -29.15 -15.18
N GLU A 827 -0.69 -28.47 -16.31
CA GLU A 827 0.64 -28.06 -16.76
C GLU A 827 1.11 -26.72 -16.15
N GLY A 828 0.24 -26.05 -15.40
CA GLY A 828 0.60 -24.87 -14.62
C GLY A 828 -0.52 -24.38 -13.70
N VAL A 829 -0.13 -23.62 -12.68
CA VAL A 829 -1.06 -22.99 -11.73
C VAL A 829 -0.80 -21.50 -11.69
N LEU A 830 -1.85 -20.70 -11.89
CA LEU A 830 -1.88 -19.27 -11.61
C LEU A 830 -2.50 -19.09 -10.22
N MET A 831 -1.71 -18.67 -9.24
CA MET A 831 -2.07 -18.68 -7.82
C MET A 831 -2.11 -17.26 -7.27
N ASP A 832 -3.28 -16.74 -6.90
CA ASP A 832 -3.35 -15.50 -6.15
C ASP A 832 -2.67 -15.65 -4.78
N ILE A 833 -1.96 -14.62 -4.35
CA ILE A 833 -1.28 -14.64 -3.05
C ILE A 833 -2.28 -14.36 -1.94
N GLN A 834 -3.17 -13.38 -2.12
CA GLN A 834 -4.03 -12.88 -1.04
C GLN A 834 -5.43 -13.45 -1.19
N MET A 835 -5.69 -14.59 -0.54
CA MET A 835 -6.98 -15.27 -0.56
C MET A 835 -7.42 -15.67 0.85
N PRO A 836 -8.74 -15.74 1.12
CA PRO A 836 -9.28 -16.25 2.38
C PRO A 836 -9.02 -17.76 2.55
N VAL A 837 -9.15 -18.26 3.79
CA VAL A 837 -8.94 -19.66 4.21
C VAL A 837 -7.47 -20.09 4.17
N MET A 838 -6.84 -20.05 3.00
CA MET A 838 -5.43 -20.39 2.81
C MET A 838 -4.84 -19.47 1.74
N ASP A 839 -3.77 -18.77 2.10
CA ASP A 839 -3.07 -17.87 1.19
C ASP A 839 -2.21 -18.64 0.16
N GLY A 840 -1.83 -17.97 -0.93
CA GLY A 840 -1.09 -18.60 -2.02
C GLY A 840 0.31 -19.09 -1.61
N TYR A 841 0.95 -18.45 -0.63
CA TYR A 841 2.26 -18.89 -0.12
C TYR A 841 2.13 -20.21 0.63
N GLN A 842 1.18 -20.30 1.55
CA GLN A 842 0.87 -21.52 2.31
C GLN A 842 0.47 -22.65 1.36
N ALA A 843 -0.41 -22.38 0.39
CA ALA A 843 -0.84 -23.37 -0.58
C ALA A 843 0.34 -23.93 -1.38
N THR A 844 1.27 -23.06 -1.79
CA THR A 844 2.47 -23.49 -2.51
C THR A 844 3.41 -24.31 -1.63
N ILE A 845 3.65 -23.89 -0.39
CA ILE A 845 4.49 -24.64 0.56
C ILE A 845 3.93 -26.05 0.79
N GLU A 846 2.60 -26.19 0.95
CA GLU A 846 1.97 -27.50 1.09
C GLU A 846 2.11 -28.35 -0.16
N LEU A 847 1.87 -27.80 -1.36
CA LEU A 847 2.09 -28.51 -2.62
C LEU A 847 3.54 -28.98 -2.78
N ARG A 848 4.52 -28.15 -2.40
CA ARG A 848 5.95 -28.48 -2.51
C ARG A 848 6.45 -29.51 -1.51
N LYS A 849 5.68 -29.86 -0.47
CA LYS A 849 6.02 -30.99 0.42
C LYS A 849 5.85 -32.34 -0.28
N ASP A 850 4.99 -32.39 -1.29
CA ASP A 850 4.76 -33.59 -2.09
C ASP A 850 5.72 -33.63 -3.28
N GLN A 851 6.53 -34.69 -3.36
CA GLN A 851 7.51 -34.85 -4.43
C GLN A 851 6.86 -34.85 -5.82
N ARG A 852 5.59 -35.29 -5.94
CA ARG A 852 4.83 -35.32 -7.19
C ARG A 852 4.68 -33.94 -7.84
N PHE A 853 4.64 -32.87 -7.05
CA PHE A 853 4.41 -31.51 -7.53
C PHE A 853 5.66 -30.64 -7.46
N THR A 854 6.85 -31.21 -7.36
CA THR A 854 8.10 -30.43 -7.28
C THR A 854 8.32 -29.58 -8.53
N ASP A 855 8.05 -30.15 -9.71
CA ASP A 855 8.29 -29.51 -11.01
C ASP A 855 7.06 -28.77 -11.56
N LEU A 856 5.90 -28.85 -10.90
CA LEU A 856 4.68 -28.17 -11.32
C LEU A 856 4.89 -26.65 -11.34
N PRO A 857 4.76 -25.96 -12.49
CA PRO A 857 4.91 -24.51 -12.52
C PRO A 857 3.80 -23.81 -11.72
N ILE A 858 4.18 -23.09 -10.67
CA ILE A 858 3.26 -22.26 -9.87
C ILE A 858 3.68 -20.80 -10.04
N ILE A 859 2.84 -20.00 -10.69
CA ILE A 859 3.07 -18.59 -10.96
C ILE A 859 2.19 -17.78 -10.02
N ALA A 860 2.83 -16.96 -9.19
CA ALA A 860 2.14 -16.09 -8.24
C ALA A 860 1.40 -14.97 -8.96
N MET A 861 0.19 -14.62 -8.52
CA MET A 861 -0.49 -13.39 -8.92
C MET A 861 -0.50 -12.44 -7.73
N THR A 862 0.15 -11.28 -7.87
CA THR A 862 0.49 -10.41 -6.74
C THR A 862 -0.08 -9.02 -6.93
N ALA A 863 -0.61 -8.40 -5.88
CA ALA A 863 -1.15 -7.05 -5.96
C ALA A 863 -0.06 -5.95 -5.92
N ASN A 864 1.18 -6.31 -5.57
CA ASN A 864 2.36 -5.44 -5.58
C ASN A 864 3.57 -6.21 -6.17
N ALA A 865 4.23 -5.63 -7.16
CA ALA A 865 5.45 -6.19 -7.75
C ALA A 865 6.73 -5.82 -6.95
N MET A 866 6.63 -5.70 -5.62
CA MET A 866 7.79 -5.34 -4.78
C MET A 866 8.79 -6.50 -4.70
N SER A 867 10.08 -6.18 -4.59
CA SER A 867 11.18 -7.15 -4.42
C SER A 867 10.91 -8.15 -3.28
N GLN A 868 10.38 -7.68 -2.15
CA GLN A 868 10.06 -8.51 -0.97
C GLN A 868 8.96 -9.56 -1.24
N ASP A 869 7.94 -9.23 -2.04
CA ASP A 869 6.88 -10.19 -2.40
C ASP A 869 7.41 -11.25 -3.39
N LYS A 870 8.33 -10.87 -4.28
CA LYS A 870 9.02 -11.81 -5.17
C LYS A 870 9.93 -12.76 -4.39
N ASP A 871 10.65 -12.25 -3.41
CA ASP A 871 11.55 -13.06 -2.58
C ASP A 871 10.76 -14.05 -1.72
N ARG A 872 9.64 -13.62 -1.13
CA ARG A 872 8.71 -14.51 -0.41
C ARG A 872 8.07 -15.57 -1.31
N ALA A 873 7.67 -15.19 -2.54
CA ALA A 873 7.14 -16.15 -3.51
C ALA A 873 8.19 -17.20 -3.87
N ARG A 874 9.44 -16.79 -4.08
CA ARG A 874 10.56 -17.69 -4.35
C ARG A 874 10.87 -18.58 -3.15
N GLU A 875 10.88 -18.05 -1.93
CA GLU A 875 11.06 -18.82 -0.69
C GLU A 875 9.96 -19.87 -0.48
N ALA A 876 8.71 -19.54 -0.85
CA ALA A 876 7.58 -20.47 -0.81
C ALA A 876 7.67 -21.59 -1.89
N GLY A 877 8.53 -21.43 -2.89
CA GLY A 877 8.71 -22.40 -3.98
C GLY A 877 7.93 -22.10 -5.26
N MET A 878 7.46 -20.86 -5.44
CA MET A 878 6.84 -20.39 -6.69
C MET A 878 7.91 -20.11 -7.76
N ASN A 879 7.55 -20.31 -9.03
CA ASN A 879 8.47 -20.21 -10.16
C ASN A 879 8.63 -18.78 -10.68
N ASP A 880 7.54 -18.01 -10.67
CA ASP A 880 7.52 -16.63 -11.12
C ASP A 880 6.33 -15.88 -10.52
N HIS A 881 6.16 -14.63 -10.92
CA HIS A 881 5.08 -13.76 -10.43
C HIS A 881 4.54 -12.87 -11.56
N ILE A 882 3.24 -12.62 -11.50
CA ILE A 882 2.50 -11.70 -12.36
C ILE A 882 1.94 -10.60 -11.46
N ALA A 883 2.19 -9.34 -11.83
CA ALA A 883 1.61 -8.21 -11.13
C ALA A 883 0.14 -8.04 -11.53
N LYS A 884 -0.72 -7.71 -10.57
CA LYS A 884 -2.10 -7.30 -10.79
C LYS A 884 -2.14 -5.75 -10.85
N PRO A 885 -2.72 -5.13 -11.90
CA PRO A 885 -3.54 -5.72 -12.95
C PRO A 885 -2.75 -6.57 -13.95
N ILE A 886 -3.35 -7.70 -14.35
CA ILE A 886 -2.74 -8.64 -15.29
C ILE A 886 -2.63 -7.97 -16.66
N GLU A 887 -1.41 -7.68 -17.08
CA GLU A 887 -1.12 -7.25 -18.44
C GLU A 887 -1.01 -8.48 -19.34
N ASN A 888 -1.87 -8.58 -20.36
CA ASN A 888 -1.94 -9.74 -21.25
C ASN A 888 -0.56 -10.13 -21.81
N GLU A 889 0.23 -9.17 -22.28
CA GLU A 889 1.56 -9.43 -22.84
C GLU A 889 2.51 -10.07 -21.80
N GLN A 890 2.49 -9.57 -20.56
CA GLN A 890 3.30 -10.10 -19.47
C GLN A 890 2.83 -11.48 -19.01
N LEU A 891 1.51 -11.67 -18.87
CA LEU A 891 0.88 -12.97 -18.56
C LEU A 891 1.35 -14.04 -19.54
N PHE A 892 1.23 -13.78 -20.84
CA PHE A 892 1.58 -14.76 -21.87
C PHE A 892 3.09 -14.98 -21.97
N ALA A 893 3.91 -13.96 -21.76
CA ALA A 893 5.36 -14.11 -21.73
C ALA A 893 5.83 -15.03 -20.58
N ILE A 894 5.26 -14.86 -19.38
CA ILE A 894 5.60 -15.68 -18.21
C ILE A 894 5.06 -17.10 -18.36
N MET A 895 3.80 -17.25 -18.80
CA MET A 895 3.24 -18.58 -19.08
C MET A 895 4.05 -19.31 -20.14
N GLY A 896 4.48 -18.64 -21.22
CA GLY A 896 5.31 -19.23 -22.27
C GLY A 896 6.70 -19.68 -21.81
N ARG A 897 7.22 -19.10 -20.72
CA ARG A 897 8.50 -19.48 -20.14
C ARG A 897 8.38 -20.76 -19.31
N TRP A 898 7.30 -20.90 -18.56
CA TRP A 898 7.18 -21.90 -17.50
C TRP A 898 6.22 -23.05 -17.82
N ILE A 899 5.14 -22.77 -18.55
CA ILE A 899 4.09 -23.73 -18.88
C ILE A 899 4.36 -24.29 -20.27
N LYS A 900 4.40 -25.62 -20.37
CA LYS A 900 4.56 -26.34 -21.64
C LYS A 900 3.43 -27.36 -21.74
N ALA A 901 2.66 -27.31 -22.81
CA ALA A 901 1.69 -28.36 -23.11
C ALA A 901 2.44 -29.68 -23.35
N GLU A 902 2.12 -30.73 -22.58
CA GLU A 902 2.81 -32.03 -22.66
C GLU A 902 2.47 -32.80 -23.95
N ASN A 903 1.37 -32.41 -24.62
CA ASN A 903 0.91 -33.03 -25.87
C ASN A 903 0.23 -32.03 -26.83
N PRO A 904 0.99 -31.18 -27.53
CA PRO A 904 0.41 -30.29 -28.54
C PRO A 904 -0.27 -31.06 -29.69
N GLU A 905 0.10 -32.32 -29.96
CA GLU A 905 -0.47 -33.13 -31.05
C GLU A 905 -1.76 -33.89 -30.72
N LEU A 906 -2.01 -34.29 -29.46
CA LEU A 906 -3.28 -34.94 -29.08
C LEU A 906 -4.45 -33.95 -29.04
N HIS A 907 -4.16 -32.65 -28.92
CA HIS A 907 -5.14 -31.57 -28.96
C HIS A 907 -5.08 -30.75 -30.27
N ASN A 908 -4.14 -31.04 -31.17
CA ASN A 908 -4.15 -30.60 -32.58
C ASN A 908 -5.07 -31.45 -33.47
N LYS A 909 -6.16 -31.99 -32.91
CA LYS A 909 -7.35 -32.10 -33.74
C LYS A 909 -7.82 -30.68 -33.98
N SER A 910 -7.26 -30.05 -35.01
CA SER A 910 -7.99 -29.03 -35.77
C SER A 910 -9.45 -29.49 -35.83
N PRO A 911 -10.44 -28.62 -35.59
CA PRO A 911 -11.82 -28.98 -35.88
C PRO A 911 -11.79 -29.59 -37.27
N LYS A 912 -12.10 -30.89 -37.35
CA LYS A 912 -12.24 -31.57 -38.62
C LYS A 912 -13.11 -30.66 -39.47
N GLU A 913 -12.78 -30.59 -40.75
CA GLU A 913 -13.74 -30.21 -41.78
C GLU A 913 -14.96 -31.12 -41.64
N GLU A 914 -15.84 -30.81 -40.70
CA GLU A 914 -17.23 -31.18 -40.73
C GLU A 914 -17.80 -30.30 -41.84
N GLN A 915 -17.83 -30.93 -43.01
CA GLN A 915 -18.93 -30.87 -43.96
C GLN A 915 -20.09 -30.05 -43.39
N GLN A 916 -20.45 -28.98 -44.11
CA GLN A 916 -21.68 -28.22 -43.91
C GLN A 916 -22.77 -29.09 -43.26
N PRO A 917 -23.21 -28.79 -42.03
CA PRO A 917 -24.33 -29.50 -41.45
C PRO A 917 -25.58 -29.08 -42.20
N THR A 918 -25.91 -29.85 -43.23
CA THR A 918 -27.27 -29.93 -43.76
C THR A 918 -28.06 -30.83 -42.82
N SER A 919 -28.42 -30.34 -41.64
CA SER A 919 -29.49 -30.92 -40.79
C SER A 919 -29.68 -30.11 -39.50
N GLN A 920 -30.78 -29.34 -39.46
CA GLN A 920 -31.55 -28.90 -38.28
C GLN A 920 -30.79 -28.79 -36.94
N GLU A 921 -30.38 -27.57 -36.59
CA GLU A 921 -30.05 -27.21 -35.21
C GLU A 921 -31.27 -27.51 -34.31
N SER A 922 -31.10 -28.46 -33.40
CA SER A 922 -32.08 -28.67 -32.33
C SER A 922 -31.83 -27.60 -31.28
N GLU A 923 -32.74 -26.62 -31.22
CA GLU A 923 -32.76 -25.59 -30.19
C GLU A 923 -32.88 -26.27 -28.81
N ILE A 924 -31.97 -25.99 -27.87
CA ILE A 924 -32.08 -26.52 -26.49
C ILE A 924 -33.25 -25.79 -25.85
N VAL A 925 -34.42 -26.40 -25.88
CA VAL A 925 -35.63 -25.87 -25.24
C VAL A 925 -35.95 -26.75 -24.04
N ILE A 926 -35.81 -26.17 -22.85
CA ILE A 926 -36.24 -26.79 -21.60
C ILE A 926 -37.47 -26.02 -21.13
N GLU A 927 -38.64 -26.67 -21.17
CA GLU A 927 -39.90 -26.03 -20.81
C GLU A 927 -39.86 -25.50 -19.37
N GLY A 928 -40.05 -24.19 -19.19
CA GLY A 928 -39.95 -23.51 -17.89
C GLY A 928 -38.60 -22.88 -17.56
N ILE A 929 -37.59 -23.03 -18.42
CA ILE A 929 -36.28 -22.37 -18.31
C ILE A 929 -36.04 -21.51 -19.55
N ASP A 930 -35.67 -20.24 -19.37
CA ASP A 930 -35.26 -19.36 -20.48
C ASP A 930 -33.83 -19.69 -20.92
N THR A 931 -33.70 -20.79 -21.67
CA THR A 931 -32.42 -21.31 -22.16
C THR A 931 -31.70 -20.32 -23.08
N VAL A 932 -32.44 -19.52 -23.85
CA VAL A 932 -31.88 -18.52 -24.77
C VAL A 932 -31.16 -17.42 -23.99
N SER A 933 -31.82 -16.84 -22.99
CA SER A 933 -31.20 -15.81 -22.14
C SER A 933 -30.10 -16.40 -21.26
N ALA A 934 -30.26 -17.63 -20.76
CA ALA A 934 -29.27 -18.28 -19.90
C ALA A 934 -27.97 -18.59 -20.64
N ILE A 935 -28.04 -19.18 -21.84
CA ILE A 935 -26.86 -19.45 -22.68
C ILE A 935 -26.14 -18.15 -23.05
N LYS A 936 -26.89 -17.06 -23.30
CA LYS A 936 -26.29 -15.74 -23.55
C LYS A 936 -25.56 -15.18 -22.32
N ARG A 937 -26.07 -15.42 -21.10
CA ARG A 937 -25.39 -15.05 -19.84
C ARG A 937 -24.16 -15.93 -19.58
N CYS A 938 -24.13 -17.14 -20.12
CA CYS A 938 -22.96 -18.03 -20.16
C CYS A 938 -22.02 -17.74 -21.36
N GLY A 939 -22.01 -16.52 -21.89
CA GLY A 939 -21.10 -16.14 -22.99
C GLY A 939 -21.38 -16.83 -24.33
N GLY A 940 -22.56 -17.44 -24.51
CA GLY A 940 -22.89 -18.24 -25.70
C GLY A 940 -22.46 -19.71 -25.61
N ASN A 941 -21.83 -20.13 -24.51
CA ASN A 941 -21.33 -21.49 -24.33
C ASN A 941 -22.45 -22.44 -23.84
N LYS A 942 -22.91 -23.31 -24.74
CA LYS A 942 -23.97 -24.30 -24.46
C LYS A 942 -23.54 -25.40 -23.48
N GLU A 943 -22.27 -25.80 -23.51
CA GLU A 943 -21.73 -26.86 -22.63
C GLU A 943 -21.57 -26.36 -21.19
N LEU A 944 -21.13 -25.10 -21.03
CA LEU A 944 -21.11 -24.42 -19.74
C LEU A 944 -22.53 -24.29 -19.17
N PHE A 945 -23.51 -23.91 -19.98
CA PHE A 945 -24.90 -23.85 -19.54
C PHE A 945 -25.41 -25.21 -19.02
N ILE A 946 -25.15 -26.30 -19.76
CA ILE A 946 -25.55 -27.67 -19.36
C ILE A 946 -24.84 -28.09 -18.05
N SER A 947 -23.54 -27.83 -17.91
CA SER A 947 -22.79 -28.23 -16.71
C SER A 947 -23.24 -27.46 -15.46
N VAL A 948 -23.53 -26.16 -15.58
CA VAL A 948 -24.07 -25.35 -14.48
C VAL A 948 -25.49 -25.80 -14.11
N LEU A 949 -26.31 -26.20 -15.10
CA LEU A 949 -27.66 -26.72 -14.88
C LEU A 949 -27.63 -28.06 -14.12
N GLN A 950 -26.67 -28.94 -14.42
CA GLN A 950 -26.47 -30.20 -13.71
C GLN A 950 -26.00 -29.98 -12.27
N LYS A 951 -25.01 -29.09 -12.05
CA LYS A 951 -24.54 -28.73 -10.70
C LYS A 951 -25.64 -28.13 -9.83
N PHE A 952 -26.55 -27.34 -10.42
CA PHE A 952 -27.71 -26.83 -9.71
C PHE A 952 -28.66 -27.95 -9.28
N ALA A 953 -28.90 -28.94 -10.15
CA ALA A 953 -29.75 -30.08 -9.82
C ALA A 953 -29.19 -30.92 -8.66
N GLU A 954 -27.88 -31.15 -8.66
CA GLU A 954 -27.19 -31.89 -7.61
C GLU A 954 -27.19 -31.12 -6.28
N LYS A 955 -26.81 -29.84 -6.29
CA LYS A 955 -26.68 -29.02 -5.07
C LYS A 955 -28.02 -28.73 -4.39
N GLN A 956 -29.11 -28.67 -5.17
CA GLN A 956 -30.44 -28.36 -4.65
C GLN A 956 -31.33 -29.60 -4.40
N LYS A 957 -30.82 -30.81 -4.62
CA LYS A 957 -31.56 -32.07 -4.39
C LYS A 957 -32.19 -32.17 -2.99
N ASP A 958 -31.48 -31.69 -1.96
CA ASP A 958 -31.93 -31.70 -0.57
C ASP A 958 -32.39 -30.32 -0.07
N ALA A 959 -32.62 -29.36 -0.98
CA ALA A 959 -32.96 -27.97 -0.63
C ALA A 959 -34.19 -27.88 0.27
N LYS A 960 -35.21 -28.72 0.05
CA LYS A 960 -36.41 -28.80 0.89
C LYS A 960 -36.10 -29.12 2.34
N SER A 961 -35.37 -30.21 2.57
CA SER A 961 -34.99 -30.65 3.92
C SER A 961 -34.11 -29.61 4.61
N ARG A 962 -33.18 -28.99 3.87
CA ARG A 962 -32.29 -27.95 4.36
C ARG A 962 -33.06 -26.69 4.76
N LEU A 963 -33.91 -26.17 3.88
CA LEU A 963 -34.70 -24.95 4.11
C LEU A 963 -35.72 -25.12 5.25
N LEU A 964 -36.41 -26.28 5.33
CA LEU A 964 -37.33 -26.56 6.43
C LEU A 964 -36.61 -26.67 7.77
N LYS A 965 -35.42 -27.29 7.80
CA LYS A 965 -34.62 -27.39 9.03
C LYS A 965 -34.17 -26.01 9.53
N ILE A 966 -33.68 -25.15 8.63
CA ILE A 966 -33.25 -23.79 8.98
C ILE A 966 -34.45 -22.96 9.49
N GLU A 967 -35.64 -23.17 8.93
CA GLU A 967 -36.88 -22.54 9.39
C GLU A 967 -37.32 -23.03 10.77
N GLU A 968 -37.27 -24.34 11.04
CA GLU A 968 -37.58 -24.92 12.35
C GLU A 968 -36.62 -24.41 13.45
N GLU A 969 -35.35 -24.21 13.11
CA GLU A 969 -34.32 -23.63 13.97
C GLU A 969 -34.47 -22.10 14.15
N GLN A 970 -35.43 -21.46 13.45
CA GLN A 970 -35.69 -20.01 13.45
C GLN A 970 -34.46 -19.15 13.13
N ASN A 971 -33.51 -19.70 12.36
CA ASN A 971 -32.31 -18.97 11.97
C ASN A 971 -32.57 -18.15 10.70
N PHE A 972 -33.28 -17.03 10.86
CA PHE A 972 -33.71 -16.16 9.76
C PHE A 972 -32.56 -15.54 8.96
N THR A 973 -31.40 -15.34 9.58
CA THR A 973 -30.20 -14.87 8.88
C THR A 973 -29.68 -15.93 7.91
N LEU A 974 -29.53 -17.17 8.38
CA LEU A 974 -29.09 -18.28 7.54
C LEU A 974 -30.12 -18.61 6.45
N LEU A 975 -31.42 -18.49 6.76
CA LEU A 975 -32.49 -18.67 5.77
C LEU A 975 -32.44 -17.60 4.67
N GLN A 976 -32.10 -16.36 5.02
CA GLN A 976 -31.94 -15.27 4.08
C GLN A 976 -30.72 -15.50 3.17
N GLU A 977 -29.59 -15.93 3.74
CA GLU A 977 -28.37 -16.26 2.98
C GLU A 977 -28.62 -17.41 1.99
N GLU A 978 -29.34 -18.45 2.42
CA GLU A 978 -29.68 -19.59 1.59
C GLU A 978 -30.64 -19.19 0.44
N ALA A 979 -31.64 -18.34 0.72
CA ALA A 979 -32.50 -17.78 -0.30
C ALA A 979 -31.74 -16.89 -1.30
N HIS A 980 -30.78 -16.08 -0.82
CA HIS A 980 -29.91 -15.27 -1.66
C HIS A 980 -29.03 -16.13 -2.59
N ALA A 981 -28.46 -17.23 -2.06
CA ALA A 981 -27.66 -18.16 -2.84
C ALA A 981 -28.49 -18.86 -3.93
N ILE A 982 -29.69 -19.34 -3.60
CA ILE A 982 -30.62 -19.96 -4.58
C ILE A 982 -31.01 -18.95 -5.66
N LYS A 983 -31.32 -17.70 -5.27
CA LYS A 983 -31.65 -16.61 -6.20
C LYS A 983 -30.52 -16.33 -7.20
N GLY A 984 -29.28 -16.23 -6.72
CA GLY A 984 -28.12 -15.92 -7.57
C GLY A 984 -27.91 -16.98 -8.66
N VAL A 985 -28.00 -18.25 -8.31
CA VAL A 985 -27.82 -19.35 -9.28
C VAL A 985 -29.02 -19.46 -10.23
N ALA A 986 -30.26 -19.28 -9.74
CA ALA A 986 -31.46 -19.30 -10.56
C ALA A 986 -31.50 -18.19 -11.62
N ALA A 987 -30.94 -17.00 -11.31
CA ALA A 987 -30.82 -15.89 -12.24
C ALA A 987 -29.93 -16.22 -13.45
N ASN A 988 -28.82 -16.91 -13.20
CA ASN A 988 -27.85 -17.30 -14.24
C ASN A 988 -28.40 -18.41 -15.13
N LEU A 989 -29.19 -19.32 -14.57
CA LEU A 989 -29.78 -20.45 -15.27
C LEU A 989 -31.10 -20.13 -15.98
N GLY A 990 -31.62 -18.90 -15.88
CA GLY A 990 -32.91 -18.53 -16.49
C GLY A 990 -34.12 -19.21 -15.85
N ILE A 991 -34.01 -19.61 -14.57
CA ILE A 991 -35.09 -20.26 -13.79
C ILE A 991 -35.90 -19.17 -13.08
N SER A 992 -36.66 -18.41 -13.87
CA SER A 992 -37.30 -17.15 -13.45
C SER A 992 -38.25 -17.28 -12.25
N ASN A 993 -38.95 -18.41 -12.12
CA ASN A 993 -39.88 -18.60 -11.01
C ASN A 993 -39.16 -18.88 -9.68
N VAL A 994 -38.09 -19.70 -9.70
CA VAL A 994 -37.25 -19.93 -8.51
C VAL A 994 -36.58 -18.63 -8.09
N TYR A 995 -36.07 -17.86 -9.05
CA TYR A 995 -35.52 -16.52 -8.81
C TYR A 995 -36.53 -15.62 -8.07
N SER A 996 -37.77 -15.57 -8.57
CA SER A 996 -38.81 -14.69 -8.03
C SER A 996 -39.21 -15.10 -6.60
N GLN A 997 -39.39 -16.40 -6.34
CA GLN A 997 -39.74 -16.88 -5.00
C GLN A 997 -38.59 -16.72 -4.00
N ALA A 998 -37.35 -16.96 -4.44
CA ALA A 998 -36.17 -16.75 -3.60
C ALA A 998 -36.01 -15.27 -3.23
N GLU A 999 -36.32 -14.37 -4.17
CA GLU A 999 -36.35 -12.93 -3.94
C GLU A 999 -37.44 -12.52 -2.93
N PHE A 1000 -38.63 -13.12 -2.99
CA PHE A 1000 -39.69 -12.83 -2.01
C PHE A 1000 -39.31 -13.28 -0.59
N VAL A 1001 -38.72 -14.47 -0.44
CA VAL A 1001 -38.23 -14.98 0.85
C VAL A 1001 -37.08 -14.10 1.38
N GLU A 1002 -36.07 -13.82 0.55
CA GLU A 1002 -34.93 -12.96 0.91
C GLU A 1002 -35.41 -11.57 1.35
N HIS A 1003 -36.33 -10.97 0.59
CA HIS A 1003 -36.86 -9.64 0.86
C HIS A 1003 -37.70 -9.60 2.14
N ALA A 1004 -38.55 -10.60 2.38
CA ALA A 1004 -39.37 -10.68 3.60
C ALA A 1004 -38.51 -10.79 4.86
N LEU A 1005 -37.43 -11.59 4.80
CA LEU A 1005 -36.48 -11.79 5.90
C LEU A 1005 -35.60 -10.55 6.13
N LYS A 1006 -35.10 -9.91 5.07
CA LYS A 1006 -34.18 -8.76 5.15
C LYS A 1006 -34.82 -7.50 5.74
N TYR A 1007 -36.12 -7.28 5.49
CA TYR A 1007 -36.82 -6.05 5.90
C TYR A 1007 -37.78 -6.24 7.08
N ASN A 1008 -37.73 -7.41 7.74
CA ASN A 1008 -38.50 -7.75 8.94
C ASN A 1008 -40.01 -7.46 8.82
N LYS A 1009 -40.57 -7.67 7.62
CA LYS A 1009 -41.99 -7.45 7.30
C LYS A 1009 -42.60 -8.74 6.80
N GLY A 1010 -43.43 -9.37 7.64
CA GLY A 1010 -44.39 -10.39 7.20
C GLY A 1010 -43.77 -11.60 6.52
N TYR A 1011 -42.68 -12.15 7.06
CA TYR A 1011 -42.28 -13.51 6.69
C TYR A 1011 -43.42 -14.46 7.05
N GLU A 1012 -44.00 -15.07 6.03
CA GLU A 1012 -45.00 -16.12 6.18
C GLU A 1012 -44.38 -17.42 5.68
N LYS A 1013 -44.58 -18.52 6.41
CA LYS A 1013 -44.10 -19.85 6.01
C LYS A 1013 -44.53 -20.25 4.60
N ALA A 1014 -45.69 -19.74 4.16
CA ALA A 1014 -46.20 -19.90 2.80
C ALA A 1014 -45.20 -19.44 1.71
N LEU A 1015 -44.42 -18.37 1.94
CA LEU A 1015 -43.40 -17.91 0.99
C LEU A 1015 -42.24 -18.91 0.86
N LEU A 1016 -41.86 -19.54 1.97
CA LEU A 1016 -40.84 -20.59 1.95
C LEU A 1016 -41.37 -21.86 1.28
N ASP A 1017 -42.63 -22.23 1.54
CA ASP A 1017 -43.29 -23.35 0.89
C ASP A 1017 -43.39 -23.15 -0.63
N ASP A 1018 -43.69 -21.92 -1.08
CA ASP A 1018 -43.73 -21.55 -2.50
C ASP A 1018 -42.33 -21.64 -3.17
N LEU A 1019 -41.28 -21.20 -2.48
CA LEU A 1019 -39.89 -21.38 -2.93
C LEU A 1019 -39.52 -22.86 -3.05
N ILE A 1020 -39.82 -23.66 -2.03
CA ILE A 1020 -39.55 -25.09 -2.02
C ILE A 1020 -40.28 -25.78 -3.18
N ALA A 1021 -41.56 -25.46 -3.39
CA ALA A 1021 -42.36 -26.06 -4.46
C ALA A 1021 -41.78 -25.76 -5.85
N GLU A 1022 -41.34 -24.52 -6.09
CA GLU A 1022 -40.78 -24.16 -7.40
C GLU A 1022 -39.35 -24.72 -7.61
N VAL A 1023 -38.56 -24.86 -6.54
CA VAL A 1023 -37.27 -25.57 -6.60
C VAL A 1023 -37.49 -27.05 -6.91
N GLU A 1024 -38.41 -27.75 -6.22
CA GLU A 1024 -38.75 -29.15 -6.49
C GLU A 1024 -39.24 -29.36 -7.93
N LYS A 1025 -40.09 -28.45 -8.43
CA LYS A 1025 -40.59 -28.47 -9.81
C LYS A 1025 -39.47 -28.27 -10.83
N SER A 1026 -38.58 -27.30 -10.61
CA SER A 1026 -37.44 -27.03 -11.49
C SER A 1026 -36.46 -28.21 -11.51
N LEU A 1027 -36.20 -28.84 -10.36
CA LEU A 1027 -35.42 -30.07 -10.26
C LEU A 1027 -36.07 -31.22 -11.03
N GLY A 1028 -37.39 -31.35 -10.97
CA GLY A 1028 -38.14 -32.34 -11.76
C GLY A 1028 -37.95 -32.17 -13.26
N ILE A 1029 -38.03 -30.93 -13.76
CA ILE A 1029 -37.82 -30.57 -15.17
C ILE A 1029 -36.38 -30.89 -15.60
N ILE A 1030 -35.40 -30.47 -14.80
CA ILE A 1030 -33.97 -30.66 -15.10
C ILE A 1030 -33.62 -32.16 -15.08
N ASN A 1031 -34.07 -32.91 -14.08
CA ASN A 1031 -33.82 -34.34 -13.99
C ASN A 1031 -34.52 -35.13 -15.10
N HIS A 1032 -35.70 -34.68 -15.56
CA HIS A 1032 -36.37 -35.29 -16.71
C HIS A 1032 -35.58 -35.09 -18.01
N TYR A 1033 -35.01 -33.89 -18.20
CA TYR A 1033 -34.13 -33.59 -19.33
C TYR A 1033 -32.90 -34.49 -19.35
N PHE A 1034 -32.22 -34.68 -18.21
CA PHE A 1034 -31.04 -35.55 -18.12
C PHE A 1034 -31.35 -37.05 -18.22
N LYS A 1035 -32.50 -37.52 -17.70
CA LYS A 1035 -32.95 -38.92 -17.89
C LYS A 1035 -33.23 -39.28 -19.36
N GLY A 1036 -33.59 -38.29 -20.18
CA GLY A 1036 -33.74 -38.47 -21.62
C GLY A 1036 -32.42 -38.76 -22.35
N PHE A 1037 -31.28 -38.40 -21.75
CA PHE A 1037 -29.94 -38.71 -22.26
C PHE A 1037 -29.45 -40.10 -21.83
N GLU A 1038 -29.71 -40.53 -20.59
CA GLU A 1038 -29.27 -41.84 -20.07
C GLU A 1038 -29.93 -43.05 -20.78
N GLN A 1039 -31.16 -42.91 -21.31
CA GLN A 1039 -31.85 -44.01 -22.02
C GLN A 1039 -31.27 -44.34 -23.42
N LYS A 1040 -30.28 -43.59 -23.92
CA LYS A 1040 -29.63 -43.87 -25.21
C LYS A 1040 -28.35 -44.70 -25.12
N GLU A 1041 -27.78 -44.92 -23.93
CA GLU A 1041 -26.47 -45.58 -23.78
C GLU A 1041 -26.49 -46.99 -23.15
N THR A 1042 -27.60 -47.46 -22.59
CA THR A 1042 -27.62 -48.77 -21.92
C THR A 1042 -28.09 -49.92 -22.83
N SER A 1043 -27.18 -50.48 -23.63
CA SER A 1043 -27.28 -51.87 -24.09
C SER A 1043 -25.90 -52.51 -24.28
N ASN A 1044 -25.25 -52.89 -23.17
CA ASN A 1044 -24.45 -54.11 -22.99
C ASN A 1044 -23.79 -54.09 -21.61
N ASP A 1045 -23.50 -55.28 -21.07
CA ASP A 1045 -22.68 -55.60 -19.89
C ASP A 1045 -23.40 -55.82 -18.54
N VAL A 1046 -23.79 -57.08 -18.29
CA VAL A 1046 -24.34 -57.60 -17.01
C VAL A 1046 -23.65 -58.90 -16.57
N VAL A 1047 -22.38 -59.15 -16.91
CA VAL A 1047 -21.72 -60.44 -16.56
C VAL A 1047 -20.72 -60.37 -15.39
N ASP A 1048 -20.25 -59.20 -14.95
CA ASP A 1048 -19.11 -59.10 -14.00
C ASP A 1048 -19.44 -58.96 -12.49
N ILE A 1049 -20.70 -59.15 -12.06
CA ILE A 1049 -21.12 -58.71 -10.70
C ILE A 1049 -20.77 -59.70 -9.56
N ILE A 1050 -20.41 -60.97 -9.84
CA ILE A 1050 -20.31 -62.00 -8.77
C ILE A 1050 -18.89 -62.15 -8.18
N GLU A 1051 -17.82 -61.68 -8.83
CA GLU A 1051 -16.44 -61.84 -8.30
C GLU A 1051 -15.99 -60.72 -7.33
N ASN A 1052 -16.70 -59.58 -7.25
CA ASN A 1052 -16.27 -58.40 -6.47
C ASN A 1052 -16.85 -58.30 -5.03
N LEU A 1053 -17.68 -59.24 -4.60
CA LEU A 1053 -18.36 -59.16 -3.28
C LEU A 1053 -17.59 -59.83 -2.14
N SER A 1054 -16.84 -60.90 -2.42
CA SER A 1054 -16.12 -61.67 -1.38
C SER A 1054 -15.11 -60.83 -0.57
N PRO A 1055 -14.26 -59.97 -1.18
CA PRO A 1055 -13.27 -59.20 -0.42
C PRO A 1055 -13.90 -58.21 0.54
N LEU A 1056 -15.01 -57.59 0.15
CA LEU A 1056 -15.74 -56.61 0.96
C LEU A 1056 -16.44 -57.27 2.15
N VAL A 1057 -16.92 -58.51 1.99
CA VAL A 1057 -17.52 -59.28 3.09
C VAL A 1057 -16.46 -59.72 4.11
N ASP A 1058 -15.27 -60.11 3.64
CA ASP A 1058 -14.14 -60.43 4.52
C ASP A 1058 -13.66 -59.20 5.31
N GLU A 1059 -13.51 -58.06 4.63
CA GLU A 1059 -13.15 -56.78 5.24
C GLU A 1059 -14.21 -56.31 6.25
N LEU A 1060 -15.50 -56.49 5.94
CA LEU A 1060 -16.58 -56.20 6.89
C LEU A 1060 -16.49 -57.08 8.16
N ASN A 1061 -16.18 -58.36 8.01
CA ASN A 1061 -16.04 -59.25 9.17
C ASN A 1061 -14.83 -58.85 10.04
N GLU A 1062 -13.73 -58.41 9.43
CA GLU A 1062 -12.53 -57.95 10.15
C GLU A 1062 -12.81 -56.68 10.97
N PHE A 1063 -13.49 -55.68 10.40
CA PHE A 1063 -13.89 -54.47 11.13
C PHE A 1063 -14.92 -54.74 12.23
N LEU A 1064 -15.85 -55.68 12.03
CA LEU A 1064 -16.79 -56.09 13.07
C LEU A 1064 -16.10 -56.84 14.23
N GLU A 1065 -15.12 -57.70 13.96
CA GLU A 1065 -14.34 -58.37 15.02
C GLU A 1065 -13.40 -57.41 15.76
N ALA A 1066 -12.94 -56.35 15.10
CA ALA A 1066 -12.12 -55.29 15.69
C ALA A 1066 -12.93 -54.26 16.50
N GLY A 1067 -14.26 -54.25 16.39
CA GLY A 1067 -15.15 -53.29 17.04
C GLY A 1067 -15.08 -51.89 16.41
N ASP A 1068 -14.79 -51.82 15.12
CA ASP A 1068 -14.55 -50.57 14.39
C ASP A 1068 -15.83 -50.02 13.75
N PRO A 1069 -16.19 -48.74 14.00
CA PRO A 1069 -17.32 -48.08 13.35
C PRO A 1069 -17.23 -48.03 11.81
N GLU A 1070 -16.04 -48.15 11.22
CA GLU A 1070 -15.83 -48.17 9.77
C GLU A 1070 -16.54 -49.34 9.06
N ALA A 1071 -16.96 -50.37 9.81
CA ALA A 1071 -17.83 -51.43 9.30
C ALA A 1071 -19.12 -50.90 8.63
N SER A 1072 -19.68 -49.76 9.09
CA SER A 1072 -20.87 -49.15 8.46
C SER A 1072 -20.61 -48.66 7.03
N GLU A 1073 -19.41 -48.17 6.73
CA GLU A 1073 -19.05 -47.71 5.38
C GLU A 1073 -18.87 -48.88 4.40
N ILE A 1074 -18.36 -50.01 4.88
CA ILE A 1074 -18.27 -51.23 4.06
C ILE A 1074 -19.67 -51.80 3.77
N ILE A 1075 -20.59 -51.79 4.74
CA ILE A 1075 -21.99 -52.24 4.52
C ILE A 1075 -22.67 -51.40 3.42
N LYS A 1076 -22.48 -50.08 3.41
CA LYS A 1076 -23.03 -49.18 2.38
C LYS A 1076 -22.46 -49.45 0.98
N LYS A 1077 -21.24 -49.98 0.87
CA LYS A 1077 -20.65 -50.42 -0.39
C LYS A 1077 -21.20 -51.77 -0.87
N ILE A 1078 -21.56 -52.66 0.05
CA ILE A 1078 -22.10 -54.00 -0.27
C ILE A 1078 -23.58 -53.92 -0.69
N ILE A 1079 -24.41 -53.13 -0.01
CA ILE A 1079 -25.87 -53.06 -0.24
C ILE A 1079 -26.27 -52.82 -1.72
N PRO A 1080 -25.65 -51.89 -2.48
CA PRO A 1080 -26.01 -51.64 -3.88
C PRO A 1080 -25.73 -52.83 -4.80
N SER A 1081 -24.80 -53.69 -4.40
CA SER A 1081 -24.32 -54.84 -5.18
C SER A 1081 -25.09 -56.13 -4.88
N VAL A 1082 -25.87 -56.17 -3.79
CA VAL A 1082 -26.70 -57.33 -3.40
C VAL A 1082 -28.13 -57.14 -3.88
N LYS A 1083 -28.61 -58.08 -4.72
CA LYS A 1083 -29.98 -58.06 -5.26
C LYS A 1083 -31.00 -58.84 -4.41
N ASP A 1084 -30.54 -59.67 -3.46
CA ASP A 1084 -31.42 -60.43 -2.56
C ASP A 1084 -31.88 -59.57 -1.38
N GLU A 1085 -33.18 -59.31 -1.33
CA GLU A 1085 -33.81 -58.38 -0.38
C GLU A 1085 -33.63 -58.85 1.09
N LYS A 1086 -33.62 -60.17 1.33
CA LYS A 1086 -33.38 -60.74 2.67
C LYS A 1086 -31.96 -60.50 3.17
N THR A 1087 -30.99 -60.54 2.26
CA THR A 1087 -29.58 -60.28 2.57
C THR A 1087 -29.32 -58.80 2.80
N VAL A 1088 -29.98 -57.92 2.04
CA VAL A 1088 -29.97 -56.47 2.27
C VAL A 1088 -30.56 -56.11 3.63
N ASP A 1089 -31.67 -56.74 4.03
CA ASP A 1089 -32.31 -56.49 5.33
C ASP A 1089 -31.39 -56.90 6.50
N LYS A 1090 -30.72 -58.05 6.40
CA LYS A 1090 -29.74 -58.48 7.42
C LYS A 1090 -28.50 -57.58 7.46
N LEU A 1091 -28.03 -57.07 6.30
CA LEU A 1091 -26.91 -56.11 6.27
C LEU A 1091 -27.28 -54.78 6.94
N LYS A 1092 -28.51 -54.30 6.76
CA LYS A 1092 -29.03 -53.13 7.49
C LYS A 1092 -29.20 -53.40 8.99
N GLU A 1093 -29.55 -54.62 9.37
CA GLU A 1093 -29.60 -55.04 10.77
C GLU A 1093 -28.20 -55.00 11.41
N ILE A 1094 -27.17 -55.47 10.69
CA ILE A 1094 -25.76 -55.36 11.11
C ILE A 1094 -25.36 -53.88 11.24
N GLU A 1095 -25.72 -53.03 10.28
CA GLU A 1095 -25.43 -51.59 10.34
C GLU A 1095 -26.07 -50.93 11.57
N GLN A 1096 -27.31 -51.31 11.90
CA GLN A 1096 -27.98 -50.83 13.09
C GLN A 1096 -27.25 -51.30 14.36
N LYS A 1097 -26.78 -52.54 14.40
CA LYS A 1097 -25.99 -53.06 15.54
C LYS A 1097 -24.65 -52.35 15.70
N VAL A 1098 -23.96 -52.05 14.60
CA VAL A 1098 -22.74 -51.23 14.60
C VAL A 1098 -23.02 -49.82 15.15
N SER A 1099 -24.12 -49.19 14.74
CA SER A 1099 -24.50 -47.86 15.25
C SER A 1099 -24.79 -47.83 16.76
N GLN A 1100 -25.13 -48.98 17.34
CA GLN A 1100 -25.38 -49.17 18.78
C GLN A 1100 -24.13 -49.67 19.53
N TYR A 1101 -22.98 -49.77 18.85
CA TYR A 1101 -21.73 -50.33 19.36
C TYR A 1101 -21.82 -51.83 19.77
N GLU A 1102 -22.78 -52.56 19.21
CA GLU A 1102 -23.01 -54.00 19.44
C GLU A 1102 -22.34 -54.86 18.36
N PHE A 1103 -21.02 -54.70 18.18
CA PHE A 1103 -20.27 -55.29 17.05
C PHE A 1103 -20.22 -56.83 17.07
N GLU A 1104 -20.17 -57.46 18.25
CA GLU A 1104 -20.19 -58.93 18.36
C GLU A 1104 -21.50 -59.54 17.84
N GLU A 1105 -22.63 -58.87 18.06
CA GLU A 1105 -23.92 -59.30 17.51
C GLU A 1105 -23.96 -59.09 15.99
N GLY A 1106 -23.40 -57.97 15.50
CA GLY A 1106 -23.22 -57.71 14.07
C GLY A 1106 -22.38 -58.80 13.38
N ALA A 1107 -21.25 -59.21 13.96
CA ALA A 1107 -20.41 -60.29 13.46
C ALA A 1107 -21.14 -61.64 13.47
N SER A 1108 -21.96 -61.92 14.49
CA SER A 1108 -22.77 -63.14 14.55
C SER A 1108 -23.87 -63.18 13.48
N ILE A 1109 -24.49 -62.04 13.15
CA ILE A 1109 -25.48 -61.94 12.08
C ILE A 1109 -24.80 -62.13 10.73
N LEU A 1110 -23.61 -61.54 10.53
CA LEU A 1110 -22.81 -61.71 9.31
C LEU A 1110 -22.42 -63.18 9.09
N LYS A 1111 -21.97 -63.89 10.13
CA LYS A 1111 -21.68 -65.34 10.06
C LYS A 1111 -22.90 -66.22 9.79
N SER A 1112 -24.12 -65.69 9.97
CA SER A 1112 -25.38 -66.38 9.65
C SER A 1112 -25.86 -66.15 8.22
N LEU A 1113 -25.19 -65.26 7.48
CA LEU A 1113 -25.40 -65.03 6.06
C LEU A 1113 -24.49 -65.98 5.28
N GLU A 1114 -25.08 -66.89 4.49
CA GLU A 1114 -24.34 -67.61 3.45
C GLU A 1114 -24.19 -66.65 2.25
N LEU A 1115 -23.27 -65.68 2.37
CA LEU A 1115 -22.92 -64.70 1.34
C LEU A 1115 -21.76 -65.17 0.46
#